data_AF-A0A2P5Y2V4-F1
#
_entry.id   AF-A0A2P5Y2V4-F1
#
_cell.length_a   1.000
_cell.length_b   1.000
_cell.length_c   1.000
_cell.angle_alpha   90.00
_cell.angle_beta   90.00
_cell.angle_gamma   90.00
#
_symmetry.space_group_name_H-M   'P 1'
#
loop_
_entity.id
_entity.type
_entity.pdbx_description
1 polymer ?
#
loop_
_entity_poly.entity_id
_entity_poly.type
_entity_poly.pdbx_seq_one_letter_code
_entity_poly.pdbx_strand_id
1 'polypeptide(L)'
;MAMMLQRKLLRRTFGEGKAILNFNSNPILSPCTSFSTVTSAAATQSHDAPRQLPPFDYQPKPYNGPSADQILEKRKKFLGPSLFYYYQKPLNIVEGKMQYLYDENGRRYLDAFAGIVTVSCGHCHPEVLNAITEQNKLLQHATTIYLHHAISDFAEALASKMPGNLKVVYFVNSGSEANELAMLMARLYSGNLGMISLRNAYHGGSSSTIGLTALNTWKYPIPEGVATVQLNQVFRLHLGAWWGSINMTRVKHTGRSKDTFSSRPETRSYAKAHNNLVSESAVMGDEKTLTAKLEAFMEQMATRQQALEEQMAILSLSVQKTTKGNSEKNNEEQGSSGGKKKNSDSQHGGGMVPRYSKMEFPTYDGVGDPLGWLKRCEIFFGNQRTNEEDRVGLASFHFLGEAQLWFDQIEEEEANLDWEHFRECCHVRFGPPMSNNPLGELANLRQTGTVEEYQRQFQSLLARTTDLKPRQQVNLFTAGLVEELRIDIEMQQPGNLGVEMNMARALERKQKVSFKMLSQTNLNWSAFQNAGSTSIIPTTKSFSKGGGQTTKPMGNNNKIGSSAPFIKRLTRAEMAERRAKRLCYNCDESYSMGHRCKRLFWIEVPDIEDEQDDEVDDLEISLHAIRGTCNSSTMQLPAKVLGKTVLVLVDLGSTHNFLREGLVPRLGLKIQKKSGLQVCVANGERVPSIGICKSVQFVVANNNFQADFYTIPLEGFDMILGVKWLCTLGPILWDFSFLTMQFAGEIHHVINPDPFRGVFGSDATRYAKDVQDHIEYGTSGKVAGFIAETIQGVGGAVELAPGYLKQVYDIVRKAGGVCIADEVQTGFGRTGSHYWGFETQGVIPDIVTMAKGIGNGLPLGAVVTTPEIAHVMAQKIQFNTFGGNPVCSAGGLAVLRVIDKEKRQAHCADVGSHLIGRLRSLQDKHDIIGDVRGRGLMVGVELVTDRKEKTPAKAETAILFEKMRELGVLLGKGGLHGNVFRIKPPMCFTKDDADYLVDALDYAMSEL
;
A
#
# COMPACT_ATOMS: atom_id res chain seq x y z
N MET A 1 -3.78 29.09 31.11
CA MET A 1 -4.68 29.79 32.06
C MET A 1 -5.94 28.98 32.44
N ALA A 2 -6.11 27.73 31.98
CA ALA A 2 -7.18 26.82 32.44
C ALA A 2 -6.73 25.82 33.54
N MET A 3 -5.45 25.83 33.95
CA MET A 3 -4.90 24.94 34.99
C MET A 3 -4.86 25.57 36.40
N MET A 4 -5.30 26.81 36.55
CA MET A 4 -5.28 27.53 37.84
C MET A 4 -6.63 27.60 38.56
N LEU A 5 -7.74 27.23 37.90
CA LEU A 5 -9.07 27.25 38.52
C LEU A 5 -9.48 25.93 39.20
N GLN A 6 -8.77 24.83 38.95
CA GLN A 6 -9.14 23.51 39.51
C GLN A 6 -8.49 23.21 40.88
N ARG A 7 -7.60 24.08 41.38
CA ARG A 7 -6.95 23.95 42.70
C ARG A 7 -7.65 24.70 43.85
N LYS A 8 -8.72 25.45 43.58
CA LYS A 8 -9.45 26.23 44.61
C LYS A 8 -10.73 25.56 45.15
N LEU A 9 -11.16 24.41 44.60
CA LEU A 9 -12.35 23.69 45.09
C LEU A 9 -12.05 22.46 45.98
N LEU A 10 -10.79 22.06 46.15
CA LEU A 10 -10.39 20.85 46.91
C LEU A 10 -9.83 21.15 48.32
N ARG A 11 -10.23 22.27 48.94
CA ARG A 11 -9.76 22.68 50.28
C ARG A 11 -10.88 22.98 51.29
N ARG A 12 -12.07 22.39 51.14
CA ARG A 12 -13.21 22.71 52.03
C ARG A 12 -13.98 21.54 52.66
N THR A 13 -13.46 20.31 52.66
CA THR A 13 -14.22 19.15 53.18
C THR A 13 -13.43 18.12 53.99
N PHE A 14 -12.26 18.46 54.55
CA PHE A 14 -11.60 17.59 55.53
C PHE A 14 -11.17 18.39 56.76
N GLY A 15 -12.02 18.31 57.79
CA GLY A 15 -11.72 18.68 59.17
C GLY A 15 -11.15 17.48 59.93
N GLU A 16 -10.29 17.80 60.87
CA GLU A 16 -9.33 16.96 61.59
C GLU A 16 -9.95 15.85 62.47
N GLY A 17 -9.17 14.76 62.66
CA GLY A 17 -9.39 13.77 63.72
C GLY A 17 -8.27 12.73 63.75
N LYS A 18 -7.30 12.89 64.67
CA LYS A 18 -6.12 12.04 64.88
C LYS A 18 -6.43 10.80 65.73
N ALA A 19 -5.79 9.68 65.35
CA ALA A 19 -5.14 8.61 66.15
C ALA A 19 -5.94 7.79 67.18
N ILE A 20 -5.77 6.46 67.14
CA ILE A 20 -5.00 5.64 68.11
C ILE A 20 -5.03 4.15 67.68
N LEU A 21 -3.85 3.53 67.70
CA LEU A 21 -3.60 2.08 67.58
C LEU A 21 -3.96 1.36 68.89
N ASN A 22 -4.48 0.13 68.83
CA ASN A 22 -4.09 -0.94 69.76
C ASN A 22 -4.49 -2.35 69.28
N PHE A 23 -3.54 -3.27 69.48
CA PHE A 23 -3.62 -4.73 69.33
C PHE A 23 -4.44 -5.38 70.46
N ASN A 24 -5.14 -6.50 70.18
CA ASN A 24 -4.91 -7.80 70.86
C ASN A 24 -5.91 -8.94 70.50
N SER A 25 -5.32 -10.09 70.17
CA SER A 25 -5.62 -11.50 70.53
C SER A 25 -7.06 -12.04 70.77
N ASN A 26 -7.44 -13.02 69.93
CA ASN A 26 -8.18 -14.30 70.12
C ASN A 26 -8.16 -14.94 71.56
N PRO A 27 -8.95 -16.01 71.93
CA PRO A 27 -9.79 -16.95 71.12
C PRO A 27 -11.08 -17.58 71.80
N ILE A 28 -11.64 -18.61 71.14
CA ILE A 28 -12.37 -19.85 71.59
C ILE A 28 -13.90 -19.83 71.92
N LEU A 29 -14.71 -20.59 71.16
CA LEU A 29 -15.51 -21.79 71.56
C LEU A 29 -16.74 -22.06 70.65
N SER A 30 -16.77 -23.28 70.06
CA SER A 30 -17.94 -24.01 69.52
C SER A 30 -18.66 -24.79 70.67
N PRO A 31 -19.77 -25.58 70.54
CA PRO A 31 -20.41 -26.16 69.33
C PRO A 31 -21.97 -26.34 69.32
N CYS A 32 -22.47 -26.81 68.16
CA CYS A 32 -23.64 -27.69 67.87
C CYS A 32 -25.08 -27.34 68.34
N THR A 33 -26.04 -27.26 67.40
CA THR A 33 -26.94 -28.38 66.99
C THR A 33 -27.98 -27.94 65.92
N SER A 34 -28.40 -28.93 65.13
CA SER A 34 -29.36 -29.03 64.02
C SER A 34 -30.75 -28.38 64.16
N PHE A 35 -31.32 -27.87 63.06
CA PHE A 35 -32.41 -28.52 62.28
C PHE A 35 -32.88 -27.63 61.10
N SER A 36 -33.32 -28.30 60.05
CA SER A 36 -33.65 -27.84 58.70
C SER A 36 -34.94 -27.02 58.62
N THR A 37 -34.92 -25.93 57.85
CA THR A 37 -36.11 -25.45 57.10
C THR A 37 -35.68 -24.73 55.83
N VAL A 38 -36.18 -25.23 54.71
CA VAL A 38 -36.05 -24.65 53.38
C VAL A 38 -36.95 -23.40 53.32
N THR A 39 -36.33 -22.24 53.12
CA THR A 39 -37.03 -21.02 52.68
C THR A 39 -36.18 -20.33 51.64
N SER A 40 -36.78 -20.11 50.47
CA SER A 40 -36.25 -19.29 49.38
C SER A 40 -35.97 -17.88 49.87
N ALA A 41 -34.72 -17.58 50.14
CA ALA A 41 -34.25 -16.22 50.30
C ALA A 41 -33.58 -15.81 48.98
N ALA A 42 -34.16 -14.82 48.33
CA ALA A 42 -33.50 -14.05 47.29
C ALA A 42 -32.16 -13.55 47.87
N ALA A 43 -31.08 -14.19 47.45
CA ALA A 43 -29.74 -13.76 47.82
C ALA A 43 -29.47 -12.45 47.09
N THR A 44 -29.52 -11.34 47.82
CA THR A 44 -28.73 -10.16 47.54
C THR A 44 -27.28 -10.62 47.35
N GLN A 45 -26.86 -10.80 46.09
CA GLN A 45 -25.49 -11.15 45.75
C GLN A 45 -24.60 -9.97 46.12
N SER A 46 -23.72 -10.17 47.10
CA SER A 46 -22.54 -9.31 47.26
C SER A 46 -21.72 -9.42 45.98
N HIS A 47 -21.37 -8.28 45.39
CA HIS A 47 -20.39 -8.21 44.29
C HIS A 47 -18.98 -8.44 44.86
N ASP A 48 -18.72 -9.64 45.39
CA ASP A 48 -17.39 -10.03 45.82
C ASP A 48 -16.55 -10.36 44.58
N ALA A 49 -15.29 -9.93 44.56
CA ALA A 49 -14.34 -10.28 43.50
C ALA A 49 -14.27 -11.82 43.33
N PRO A 50 -14.06 -12.32 42.09
CA PRO A 50 -13.93 -13.76 41.84
C PRO A 50 -12.87 -14.37 42.76
N ARG A 51 -13.25 -15.43 43.50
CA ARG A 51 -12.51 -15.82 44.70
C ARG A 51 -11.11 -16.40 44.45
N GLN A 52 -10.82 -16.92 43.25
CA GLN A 52 -9.48 -17.28 42.74
C GLN A 52 -9.57 -18.00 41.37
N LEU A 53 -8.49 -17.96 40.56
CA LEU A 53 -8.36 -18.78 39.35
C LEU A 53 -8.50 -20.28 39.68
N PRO A 54 -9.03 -21.12 38.77
CA PRO A 54 -9.17 -22.56 39.00
C PRO A 54 -7.87 -23.22 39.50
N PRO A 55 -7.95 -24.21 40.42
CA PRO A 55 -6.76 -24.93 40.87
C PRO A 55 -6.00 -25.55 39.69
N PHE A 56 -4.68 -25.42 39.69
CA PHE A 56 -3.83 -26.00 38.65
C PHE A 56 -2.48 -26.35 39.28
N ASP A 57 -2.16 -27.65 39.29
CA ASP A 57 -0.98 -28.21 39.93
C ASP A 57 0.26 -28.00 39.07
N TYR A 58 0.78 -26.78 39.11
CA TYR A 58 2.01 -26.40 38.41
C TYR A 58 2.65 -25.17 39.04
N GLN A 59 3.94 -25.27 39.34
CA GLN A 59 4.75 -24.16 39.84
C GLN A 59 5.73 -23.71 38.73
N PRO A 60 5.68 -22.44 38.29
CA PRO A 60 6.60 -21.93 37.28
C PRO A 60 8.02 -21.86 37.82
N LYS A 61 9.00 -21.89 36.91
CA LYS A 61 10.41 -21.76 37.30
C LYS A 61 10.70 -20.33 37.75
N PRO A 62 11.58 -20.12 38.76
CA PRO A 62 12.03 -18.78 39.12
C PRO A 62 12.66 -18.06 37.92
N TYR A 63 12.19 -16.85 37.63
CA TYR A 63 12.70 -16.06 36.53
C TYR A 63 13.89 -15.19 36.97
N ASN A 64 15.04 -15.43 36.36
CA ASN A 64 16.30 -14.70 36.62
C ASN A 64 16.71 -13.80 35.45
N GLY A 65 15.79 -13.50 34.53
CA GLY A 65 16.05 -12.71 33.33
C GLY A 65 15.88 -11.19 33.54
N PRO A 66 15.97 -10.38 32.47
CA PRO A 66 15.80 -8.93 32.54
C PRO A 66 14.39 -8.52 33.00
N SER A 67 14.28 -7.36 33.66
CA SER A 67 12.99 -6.80 34.06
C SER A 67 12.15 -6.33 32.86
N ALA A 68 10.84 -6.17 33.05
CA ALA A 68 9.94 -5.66 32.02
C ALA A 68 10.39 -4.28 31.49
N ASP A 69 10.89 -3.40 32.34
CA ASP A 69 11.38 -2.07 31.95
C ASP A 69 12.65 -2.17 31.08
N GLN A 70 13.60 -3.02 31.47
CA GLN A 70 14.82 -3.27 30.68
C GLN A 70 14.47 -3.87 29.31
N ILE A 71 13.48 -4.76 29.24
CA ILE A 71 12.98 -5.31 27.98
C ILE A 71 12.37 -4.19 27.14
N LEU A 72 11.53 -3.34 27.73
CA LEU A 72 10.87 -2.23 27.03
C LEU A 72 11.88 -1.24 26.44
N GLU A 73 12.94 -0.90 27.17
CA GLU A 73 14.05 -0.08 26.67
C GLU A 73 14.76 -0.73 25.49
N LYS A 74 15.09 -2.03 25.59
CA LYS A 74 15.69 -2.78 24.49
C LYS A 74 14.77 -2.82 23.26
N ARG A 75 13.46 -3.01 23.44
CA ARG A 75 12.49 -3.02 22.33
C ARG A 75 12.44 -1.66 21.63
N LYS A 76 12.41 -0.56 22.38
CA LYS A 76 12.47 0.81 21.80
C LYS A 76 13.76 1.06 21.01
N LYS A 77 14.87 0.48 21.45
CA LYS A 77 16.19 0.68 20.82
C LYS A 77 16.42 -0.21 19.60
N PHE A 78 15.97 -1.47 19.65
CA PHE A 78 16.40 -2.50 18.69
C PHE A 78 15.27 -3.09 17.84
N LEU A 79 14.00 -2.81 18.12
CA LEU A 79 12.87 -3.31 17.33
C LEU A 79 12.13 -2.19 16.60
N GLY A 80 11.42 -2.57 15.54
CA GLY A 80 10.64 -1.63 14.73
C GLY A 80 9.53 -0.92 15.52
N PRO A 81 9.26 0.37 15.25
CA PRO A 81 8.29 1.17 16.01
C PRO A 81 6.83 0.76 15.78
N SER A 82 6.55 -0.07 14.76
CA SER A 82 5.22 -0.60 14.47
C SER A 82 4.77 -1.73 15.41
N LEU A 83 5.69 -2.30 16.20
CA LEU A 83 5.35 -3.31 17.19
C LEU A 83 4.62 -2.65 18.37
N PHE A 84 3.34 -2.97 18.53
CA PHE A 84 2.51 -2.45 19.61
C PHE A 84 2.48 -3.39 20.82
N TYR A 85 2.20 -2.81 21.98
CA TYR A 85 1.90 -3.54 23.22
C TYR A 85 0.39 -3.61 23.39
N TYR A 86 -0.09 -4.73 23.92
CA TYR A 86 -1.53 -4.95 23.99
C TYR A 86 -2.19 -4.23 25.17
N TYR A 87 -1.45 -4.16 26.29
CA TYR A 87 -1.87 -3.51 27.53
C TYR A 87 -1.06 -2.24 27.77
N GLN A 88 -1.66 -1.29 28.50
CA GLN A 88 -1.03 -0.04 28.92
C GLN A 88 0.23 -0.30 29.75
N LYS A 89 0.16 -1.29 30.66
CA LYS A 89 1.33 -1.86 31.33
C LYS A 89 1.66 -3.20 30.65
N PRO A 90 2.69 -3.26 29.78
CA PRO A 90 3.05 -4.49 29.09
C PRO A 90 3.39 -5.60 30.08
N LEU A 91 2.95 -6.82 29.77
CA LEU A 91 3.29 -8.02 30.54
C LEU A 91 4.58 -8.62 30.01
N ASN A 92 5.48 -9.02 30.91
CA ASN A 92 6.62 -9.87 30.57
C ASN A 92 6.22 -11.33 30.83
N ILE A 93 5.68 -11.98 29.80
CA ILE A 93 5.33 -13.40 29.86
C ILE A 93 6.60 -14.22 29.69
N VAL A 94 6.94 -15.03 30.70
CA VAL A 94 8.21 -15.77 30.76
C VAL A 94 8.01 -17.28 30.64
N GLU A 95 6.80 -17.77 30.93
CA GLU A 95 6.49 -19.20 30.91
C GLU A 95 5.02 -19.44 30.55
N GLY A 96 4.75 -20.58 29.91
CA GLY A 96 3.39 -21.00 29.55
C GLY A 96 3.21 -22.51 29.75
N LYS A 97 2.04 -22.90 30.26
CA LYS A 97 1.65 -24.29 30.49
C LYS A 97 0.16 -24.48 30.23
N MET A 98 -0.20 -25.33 29.28
CA MET A 98 -1.58 -25.63 28.86
C MET A 98 -2.36 -24.34 28.55
N GLN A 99 -3.42 -24.01 29.29
CA GLN A 99 -4.22 -22.79 29.12
C GLN A 99 -3.72 -21.58 29.93
N TYR A 100 -2.58 -21.70 30.63
CA TYR A 100 -2.07 -20.67 31.51
C TYR A 100 -0.74 -20.10 31.04
N LEU A 101 -0.54 -18.81 31.35
CA LEU A 101 0.69 -18.05 31.16
C LEU A 101 1.16 -17.50 32.51
N TYR A 102 2.47 -17.30 32.66
CA TYR A 102 3.09 -16.82 33.88
C TYR A 102 4.00 -15.63 33.58
N ASP A 103 3.91 -14.61 34.43
CA ASP A 103 4.80 -13.44 34.35
C ASP A 103 6.09 -13.62 35.15
N GLU A 104 6.97 -12.63 35.11
CA GLU A 104 8.27 -12.64 35.76
C GLU A 104 8.22 -12.79 37.30
N ASN A 105 7.06 -12.50 37.90
CA ASN A 105 6.85 -12.62 39.35
C ASN A 105 6.20 -13.96 39.73
N GLY A 106 6.03 -14.87 38.76
CA GLY A 106 5.34 -16.16 38.94
C GLY A 106 3.81 -16.03 39.01
N ARG A 107 3.25 -14.85 38.69
CA ARG A 107 1.80 -14.66 38.70
C ARG A 107 1.19 -15.39 37.50
N ARG A 108 0.15 -16.17 37.77
CA ARG A 108 -0.60 -16.95 36.76
C ARG A 108 -1.69 -16.12 36.11
N TYR A 109 -1.86 -16.31 34.80
CA TYR A 109 -2.93 -15.74 33.99
C TYR A 109 -3.61 -16.83 33.16
N LEU A 110 -4.94 -16.77 33.06
CA LEU A 110 -5.73 -17.56 32.13
C LEU A 110 -5.64 -16.96 30.72
N ASP A 111 -5.13 -17.75 29.78
CA ASP A 111 -4.97 -17.32 28.38
C ASP A 111 -6.25 -17.57 27.58
N ALA A 112 -7.03 -16.51 27.38
CA ALA A 112 -8.25 -16.52 26.59
C ALA A 112 -8.02 -16.03 25.13
N PHE A 113 -6.77 -15.94 24.69
CA PHE A 113 -6.41 -15.43 23.35
C PHE A 113 -5.40 -16.27 22.57
N ALA A 114 -4.67 -17.17 23.25
CA ALA A 114 -3.83 -18.21 22.69
C ALA A 114 -2.73 -17.70 21.74
N GLY A 115 -2.10 -16.56 22.08
CA GLY A 115 -1.11 -15.93 21.20
C GLY A 115 -1.67 -15.59 19.81
N ILE A 116 -2.86 -14.98 19.77
CA ILE A 116 -3.62 -14.72 18.53
C ILE A 116 -3.96 -16.04 17.83
N VAL A 117 -4.53 -17.01 18.57
CA VAL A 117 -4.97 -18.34 18.08
C VAL A 117 -3.83 -19.23 17.56
N THR A 118 -2.57 -18.91 17.87
CA THR A 118 -1.40 -19.69 17.44
C THR A 118 -1.23 -20.96 18.28
N VAL A 119 -1.62 -20.92 19.55
CA VAL A 119 -1.52 -22.05 20.48
C VAL A 119 -2.85 -22.80 20.52
N SER A 120 -2.94 -23.92 19.80
CA SER A 120 -4.16 -24.72 19.67
C SER A 120 -4.33 -25.73 20.80
N CYS A 121 -3.39 -26.64 21.01
CA CYS A 121 -3.49 -27.72 22.00
C CYS A 121 -3.14 -27.30 23.44
N GLY A 122 -2.54 -26.11 23.60
CA GLY A 122 -2.06 -25.60 24.89
C GLY A 122 -0.55 -25.33 24.88
N HIS A 123 -0.12 -24.40 25.73
CA HIS A 123 1.27 -24.01 25.89
C HIS A 123 2.10 -25.20 26.37
N CYS A 124 3.20 -25.49 25.68
CA CYS A 124 4.12 -26.58 26.01
C CYS A 124 3.41 -27.94 26.19
N HIS A 125 2.43 -28.25 25.32
CA HIS A 125 1.74 -29.54 25.33
C HIS A 125 2.76 -30.69 25.22
N PRO A 126 2.77 -31.67 26.15
CA PRO A 126 3.86 -32.64 26.25
C PRO A 126 4.04 -33.47 24.99
N GLU A 127 2.97 -33.94 24.35
CA GLU A 127 3.08 -34.74 23.11
C GLU A 127 3.66 -33.94 21.94
N VAL A 128 3.29 -32.66 21.81
CA VAL A 128 3.79 -31.78 20.73
C VAL A 128 5.26 -31.42 21.00
N LEU A 129 5.59 -31.03 22.24
CA LEU A 129 6.94 -30.71 22.65
C LEU A 129 7.89 -31.91 22.48
N ASN A 130 7.45 -33.11 22.87
CA ASN A 130 8.24 -34.33 22.71
C ASN A 130 8.50 -34.62 21.22
N ALA A 131 7.49 -34.55 20.36
CA ALA A 131 7.67 -34.76 18.92
C ALA A 131 8.70 -33.80 18.31
N ILE A 132 8.63 -32.51 18.67
CA ILE A 132 9.57 -31.49 18.23
C ILE A 132 10.98 -31.75 18.77
N THR A 133 11.09 -32.12 20.05
CA THR A 133 12.38 -32.34 20.72
C THR A 133 13.09 -33.57 20.16
N GLU A 134 12.37 -34.67 19.99
CA GLU A 134 12.92 -35.90 19.43
C GLU A 134 13.34 -35.69 17.97
N GLN A 135 12.53 -35.01 17.16
CA GLN A 135 12.91 -34.71 15.78
C GLN A 135 14.17 -33.82 15.72
N ASN A 136 14.28 -32.81 16.60
CA ASN A 136 15.47 -31.93 16.64
C ASN A 136 16.76 -32.64 17.05
N LYS A 137 16.68 -33.70 17.87
CA LYS A 137 17.83 -34.52 18.22
C LYS A 137 18.36 -35.32 17.02
N LEU A 138 17.50 -35.61 16.04
CA LEU A 138 17.84 -36.38 14.85
C LEU A 138 18.24 -35.47 13.69
N LEU A 139 17.37 -34.52 13.33
CA LEU A 139 17.54 -33.64 12.17
C LEU A 139 16.66 -32.41 12.31
N GLN A 140 17.29 -31.23 12.41
CA GLN A 140 16.56 -29.96 12.53
C GLN A 140 15.96 -29.51 11.20
N HIS A 141 16.66 -29.73 10.08
CA HIS A 141 16.25 -29.21 8.79
C HIS A 141 16.63 -30.11 7.61
N ALA A 142 15.66 -30.33 6.73
CA ALA A 142 15.85 -30.78 5.37
C ALA A 142 14.78 -30.08 4.52
N THR A 143 15.16 -29.59 3.34
CA THR A 143 14.23 -29.00 2.39
C THR A 143 13.44 -30.09 1.65
N THR A 144 12.36 -29.72 0.98
CA THR A 144 11.53 -30.64 0.17
C THR A 144 12.23 -31.21 -1.06
N ILE A 145 13.47 -30.80 -1.34
CA ILE A 145 14.30 -31.36 -2.41
C ILE A 145 14.78 -32.76 -2.04
N TYR A 146 14.98 -33.03 -0.75
CA TYR A 146 15.37 -34.34 -0.23
C TYR A 146 14.14 -35.10 0.27
N LEU A 147 14.20 -36.43 0.19
CA LEU A 147 13.16 -37.28 0.76
C LEU A 147 13.25 -37.28 2.29
N HIS A 148 12.11 -37.07 2.95
CA HIS A 148 11.95 -37.26 4.39
C HIS A 148 10.48 -37.61 4.68
N HIS A 149 10.20 -38.65 5.47
CA HIS A 149 8.83 -39.12 5.65
C HIS A 149 7.93 -38.14 6.42
N ALA A 150 8.49 -37.37 7.37
CA ALA A 150 7.68 -36.48 8.22
C ALA A 150 6.75 -35.52 7.45
N ILE A 151 7.19 -34.97 6.31
CA ILE A 151 6.35 -34.09 5.49
C ILE A 151 5.25 -34.86 4.75
N SER A 152 5.53 -36.06 4.25
CA SER A 152 4.53 -36.89 3.57
C SER A 152 3.49 -37.44 4.56
N ASP A 153 3.92 -37.91 5.72
CA ASP A 153 3.03 -38.41 6.78
C ASP A 153 2.11 -37.30 7.27
N PHE A 154 2.65 -36.09 7.41
CA PHE A 154 1.86 -34.93 7.80
C PHE A 154 0.89 -34.48 6.69
N ALA A 155 1.34 -34.47 5.42
CA ALA A 155 0.49 -34.15 4.28
C ALA A 155 -0.68 -35.14 4.15
N GLU A 156 -0.41 -36.45 4.29
CA GLU A 156 -1.42 -37.50 4.28
C GLU A 156 -2.43 -37.29 5.41
N ALA A 157 -1.94 -37.09 6.64
CA ALA A 157 -2.79 -36.85 7.79
C ALA A 157 -3.67 -35.61 7.60
N LEU A 158 -3.13 -34.52 7.06
CA LEU A 158 -3.89 -33.30 6.80
C LEU A 158 -4.93 -33.48 5.68
N ALA A 159 -4.55 -34.10 4.56
CA ALA A 159 -5.45 -34.39 3.45
C ALA A 159 -6.58 -35.36 3.85
N SER A 160 -6.34 -36.25 4.83
CA SER A 160 -7.38 -37.13 5.38
C SER A 160 -8.48 -36.38 6.12
N LYS A 161 -8.19 -35.17 6.64
CA LYS A 161 -9.16 -34.30 7.33
C LYS A 161 -9.94 -33.40 6.37
N MET A 162 -9.63 -33.43 5.08
CA MET A 162 -10.28 -32.58 4.09
C MET A 162 -11.42 -33.29 3.36
N PRO A 163 -12.56 -32.61 3.15
CA PRO A 163 -13.67 -33.17 2.40
C PRO A 163 -13.40 -33.20 0.89
N GLY A 164 -14.12 -34.08 0.19
CA GLY A 164 -14.09 -34.14 -1.28
C GLY A 164 -12.70 -34.41 -1.86
N ASN A 165 -12.36 -33.66 -2.92
CA ASN A 165 -11.13 -33.85 -3.70
C ASN A 165 -9.97 -32.92 -3.28
N LEU A 166 -10.07 -32.27 -2.12
CA LEU A 166 -8.99 -31.45 -1.54
C LEU A 166 -7.89 -32.38 -0.99
N LYS A 167 -6.91 -32.73 -1.84
CA LYS A 167 -5.93 -33.80 -1.54
C LYS A 167 -4.47 -33.39 -1.77
N VAL A 168 -4.18 -32.25 -2.39
CA VAL A 168 -2.81 -31.78 -2.61
C VAL A 168 -2.45 -30.73 -1.57
N VAL A 169 -1.38 -30.96 -0.82
CA VAL A 169 -0.93 -30.11 0.27
C VAL A 169 0.38 -29.41 -0.10
N TYR A 170 0.43 -28.10 0.12
CA TYR A 170 1.63 -27.28 0.05
C TYR A 170 1.92 -26.73 1.45
N PHE A 171 3.19 -26.74 1.87
CA PHE A 171 3.60 -26.18 3.15
C PHE A 171 4.36 -24.86 2.99
N VAL A 172 4.07 -23.92 3.88
CA VAL A 172 4.64 -22.58 3.98
C VAL A 172 4.86 -22.22 5.45
N ASN A 173 5.33 -21.02 5.77
CA ASN A 173 5.71 -20.67 7.14
C ASN A 173 4.69 -19.80 7.88
N SER A 174 3.71 -19.22 7.15
CA SER A 174 2.74 -18.30 7.73
C SER A 174 1.41 -18.29 6.97
N GLY A 175 0.38 -17.68 7.59
CA GLY A 175 -0.92 -17.48 6.93
C GLY A 175 -0.84 -16.51 5.75
N SER A 176 0.01 -15.48 5.83
CA SER A 176 0.23 -14.56 4.70
C SER A 176 0.80 -15.30 3.48
N GLU A 177 1.82 -16.15 3.68
CA GLU A 177 2.38 -16.97 2.60
C GLU A 177 1.35 -17.96 2.04
N ALA A 178 0.49 -18.53 2.89
CA ALA A 178 -0.55 -19.46 2.46
C ALA A 178 -1.59 -18.75 1.57
N ASN A 179 -2.03 -17.55 1.98
CA ASN A 179 -2.96 -16.74 1.21
C ASN A 179 -2.34 -16.20 -0.08
N GLU A 180 -1.06 -15.83 -0.10
CA GLU A 180 -0.35 -15.47 -1.33
C GLU A 180 -0.29 -16.63 -2.32
N LEU A 181 0.06 -17.82 -1.84
CA LEU A 181 0.11 -19.02 -2.68
C LEU A 181 -1.27 -19.39 -3.23
N ALA A 182 -2.32 -19.31 -2.41
CA ALA A 182 -3.68 -19.55 -2.86
C ALA A 182 -4.16 -18.51 -3.90
N MET A 183 -3.81 -17.24 -3.71
CA MET A 183 -4.09 -16.18 -4.69
C MET A 183 -3.34 -16.43 -6.00
N LEU A 184 -2.07 -16.86 -5.94
CA LEU A 184 -1.30 -17.24 -7.12
C LEU A 184 -1.95 -18.41 -7.87
N MET A 185 -2.35 -19.46 -7.17
CA MET A 185 -3.05 -20.62 -7.75
C MET A 185 -4.37 -20.21 -8.41
N ALA A 186 -5.16 -19.36 -7.75
CA ALA A 186 -6.42 -18.84 -8.29
C ALA A 186 -6.21 -18.11 -9.62
N ARG A 187 -5.23 -17.21 -9.68
CA ARG A 187 -4.88 -16.44 -10.89
C ARG A 187 -4.36 -17.33 -12.02
N LEU A 188 -3.46 -18.26 -11.71
CA LEU A 188 -2.92 -19.19 -12.71
C LEU A 188 -3.97 -20.15 -13.26
N TYR A 189 -4.88 -20.63 -12.42
CA TYR A 189 -5.92 -21.58 -12.82
C TYR A 189 -7.03 -20.92 -13.65
N SER A 190 -7.52 -19.77 -13.21
CA SER A 190 -8.59 -19.05 -13.90
C SER A 190 -8.11 -18.27 -15.13
N GLY A 191 -6.83 -17.90 -15.19
CA GLY A 191 -6.30 -16.93 -16.17
C GLY A 191 -6.70 -15.48 -15.91
N ASN A 192 -7.40 -15.19 -14.81
CA ASN A 192 -7.84 -13.85 -14.43
C ASN A 192 -6.97 -13.27 -13.31
N LEU A 193 -7.02 -11.95 -13.12
CA LEU A 193 -6.24 -11.27 -12.05
C LEU A 193 -7.10 -10.79 -10.87
N GLY A 194 -8.39 -10.51 -11.14
CA GLY A 194 -9.31 -9.90 -10.19
C GLY A 194 -9.63 -10.80 -9.01
N MET A 195 -9.40 -10.36 -7.78
CA MET A 195 -9.77 -11.10 -6.57
C MET A 195 -10.86 -10.35 -5.81
N ILE A 196 -11.79 -11.09 -5.22
CA ILE A 196 -12.81 -10.52 -4.32
C ILE A 196 -12.50 -10.95 -2.89
N SER A 197 -12.53 -10.00 -1.96
CA SER A 197 -12.50 -10.26 -0.52
C SER A 197 -13.57 -9.45 0.22
N LEU A 198 -13.88 -9.85 1.46
CA LEU A 198 -14.85 -9.15 2.29
C LEU A 198 -14.23 -7.89 2.92
N ARG A 199 -15.02 -6.82 3.05
CA ARG A 199 -14.69 -5.71 3.96
C ARG A 199 -14.49 -6.26 5.38
N ASN A 200 -13.62 -5.63 6.16
CA ASN A 200 -13.22 -6.04 7.51
C ASN A 200 -12.41 -7.34 7.63
N ALA A 201 -12.04 -7.98 6.52
CA ALA A 201 -11.21 -9.18 6.51
C ALA A 201 -9.72 -8.90 6.77
N TYR A 202 -9.02 -9.90 7.30
CA TYR A 202 -7.57 -9.93 7.43
C TYR A 202 -7.00 -11.18 6.75
N HIS A 203 -6.30 -10.99 5.63
CA HIS A 203 -5.69 -12.07 4.85
C HIS A 203 -4.16 -12.05 4.85
N GLY A 204 -3.54 -11.13 5.60
CA GLY A 204 -2.10 -11.03 5.75
C GLY A 204 -1.56 -9.62 5.55
N GLY A 205 -0.26 -9.47 5.77
CA GLY A 205 0.46 -8.20 5.69
C GLY A 205 1.60 -8.20 4.66
N SER A 206 1.66 -9.19 3.78
CA SER A 206 2.60 -9.18 2.66
C SER A 206 2.11 -8.22 1.57
N SER A 207 3.00 -7.81 0.65
CA SER A 207 2.67 -6.87 -0.42
C SER A 207 1.44 -7.31 -1.25
N SER A 208 1.26 -8.61 -1.45
CA SER A 208 0.13 -9.13 -2.23
C SER A 208 -1.13 -9.30 -1.39
N THR A 209 -1.02 -9.81 -0.15
CA THR A 209 -2.18 -10.07 0.72
C THR A 209 -2.70 -8.85 1.43
N ILE A 210 -1.90 -7.79 1.59
CA ILE A 210 -2.38 -6.53 2.17
C ILE A 210 -3.50 -5.91 1.33
N GLY A 211 -3.48 -6.15 0.01
CA GLY A 211 -4.58 -5.82 -0.89
C GLY A 211 -5.89 -6.49 -0.50
N LEU A 212 -5.84 -7.80 -0.21
CA LEU A 212 -7.00 -8.60 0.21
C LEU A 212 -7.48 -8.28 1.63
N THR A 213 -6.58 -7.81 2.50
CA THR A 213 -6.90 -7.34 3.85
C THR A 213 -7.72 -6.06 3.75
N ALA A 214 -8.86 -6.01 4.41
CA ALA A 214 -9.82 -4.90 4.32
C ALA A 214 -10.05 -4.22 5.69
N LEU A 215 -8.97 -4.08 6.46
CA LEU A 215 -8.96 -3.45 7.79
C LEU A 215 -7.96 -2.31 7.85
N ASN A 216 -8.46 -1.08 7.98
CA ASN A 216 -7.63 0.14 7.96
C ASN A 216 -6.46 0.16 8.96
N THR A 217 -6.58 -0.57 10.08
CA THR A 217 -5.54 -0.69 11.12
C THR A 217 -4.30 -1.46 10.66
N TRP A 218 -4.43 -2.26 9.59
CA TRP A 218 -3.38 -3.12 9.06
C TRP A 218 -2.92 -2.73 7.65
N LYS A 219 -3.63 -1.80 7.01
CA LYS A 219 -3.32 -1.35 5.65
C LYS A 219 -2.39 -0.14 5.69
N TYR A 220 -1.33 -0.20 4.88
CA TYR A 220 -0.49 0.95 4.62
C TYR A 220 -1.07 1.74 3.43
N PRO A 221 -0.88 3.07 3.38
CA PRO A 221 -1.39 3.90 2.28
C PRO A 221 -0.49 3.78 1.03
N ILE A 222 -0.30 2.55 0.54
CA ILE A 222 0.48 2.22 -0.66
C ILE A 222 -0.45 1.60 -1.72
N PRO A 223 -0.12 1.67 -3.02
CA PRO A 223 -0.87 0.92 -4.04
C PRO A 223 -0.78 -0.59 -3.77
N GLU A 224 -1.92 -1.27 -3.73
CA GLU A 224 -2.02 -2.69 -3.40
C GLU A 224 -2.47 -3.49 -4.62
N GLY A 225 -2.07 -4.76 -4.71
CA GLY A 225 -2.49 -5.64 -5.80
C GLY A 225 -1.71 -5.48 -7.12
N VAL A 226 -0.57 -4.79 -7.13
CA VAL A 226 0.21 -4.53 -8.36
C VAL A 226 0.60 -5.83 -9.06
N ALA A 227 0.06 -6.05 -10.27
CA ALA A 227 0.55 -7.03 -11.21
C ALA A 227 1.46 -6.29 -12.20
N THR A 228 2.77 -6.26 -11.95
CA THR A 228 3.69 -5.59 -12.85
C THR A 228 3.81 -6.37 -14.17
N VAL A 229 3.10 -5.93 -15.21
CA VAL A 229 3.45 -6.28 -16.59
C VAL A 229 4.50 -5.28 -17.04
N GLN A 230 5.74 -5.74 -17.20
CA GLN A 230 6.81 -4.89 -17.72
C GLN A 230 6.83 -5.01 -19.25
N LEU A 231 6.31 -4.00 -19.95
CA LEU A 231 6.38 -3.92 -21.41
C LEU A 231 7.75 -3.40 -21.87
N ASN A 232 8.82 -4.19 -21.68
CA ASN A 232 10.13 -3.82 -22.20
C ASN A 232 10.27 -4.26 -23.67
N GLN A 233 9.98 -3.37 -24.64
CA GLN A 233 10.65 -3.31 -25.96
C GLN A 233 10.05 -2.23 -26.86
N VAL A 234 10.82 -1.16 -27.15
CA VAL A 234 10.62 -0.32 -28.34
C VAL A 234 11.92 -0.28 -29.14
N PHE A 235 11.83 -0.57 -30.45
CA PHE A 235 12.93 -0.40 -31.40
C PHE A 235 13.35 1.09 -31.46
N ARG A 236 14.61 1.39 -31.12
CA ARG A 236 15.27 2.63 -31.58
C ARG A 236 15.57 2.48 -33.07
N LEU A 237 14.74 3.04 -33.94
CA LEU A 237 15.11 3.26 -35.34
C LEU A 237 16.29 4.24 -35.38
N HIS A 238 17.45 3.75 -35.82
CA HIS A 238 18.61 4.56 -36.15
C HIS A 238 18.24 5.53 -37.28
N LEU A 239 18.30 6.83 -37.01
CA LEU A 239 18.41 7.86 -38.03
C LEU A 239 19.81 7.77 -38.65
N GLY A 240 19.88 7.28 -39.89
CA GLY A 240 21.13 7.20 -40.63
C GLY A 240 20.90 6.89 -42.10
N ALA A 241 20.31 7.83 -42.84
CA ALA A 241 20.40 7.85 -44.31
C ALA A 241 20.00 9.21 -44.88
N TRP A 242 20.86 10.23 -44.72
CA TRP A 242 20.94 11.37 -45.63
C TRP A 242 22.41 11.71 -45.81
N TRP A 243 23.03 11.18 -46.86
CA TRP A 243 24.03 11.89 -47.68
C TRP A 243 24.15 11.17 -49.03
N GLY A 244 23.77 11.88 -50.09
CA GLY A 244 24.38 11.77 -51.42
C GLY A 244 23.91 10.66 -52.36
N SER A 245 22.86 10.94 -53.14
CA SER A 245 22.76 10.39 -54.50
C SER A 245 23.85 11.04 -55.38
N ILE A 246 24.80 10.25 -55.86
CA ILE A 246 25.44 10.46 -57.16
C ILE A 246 25.35 9.13 -57.92
N ASN A 247 24.65 9.18 -59.06
CA ASN A 247 24.56 8.12 -60.07
C ASN A 247 25.94 7.57 -60.45
N MET A 248 26.07 6.25 -60.70
CA MET A 248 25.98 5.67 -62.06
C MET A 248 26.36 4.17 -62.10
N THR A 249 25.53 3.41 -62.82
CA THR A 249 25.84 2.20 -63.63
C THR A 249 26.28 0.86 -62.98
N ARG A 250 25.37 -0.14 -63.12
CA ARG A 250 25.52 -1.45 -63.83
C ARG A 250 26.94 -2.07 -63.83
N VAL A 251 27.13 -3.36 -63.51
CA VAL A 251 26.84 -4.51 -64.41
C VAL A 251 26.87 -5.85 -63.63
N LYS A 252 26.00 -6.77 -64.07
CA LYS A 252 25.84 -8.22 -63.78
C LYS A 252 27.17 -9.00 -63.81
N HIS A 253 27.36 -10.13 -63.11
CA HIS A 253 26.96 -11.47 -63.59
C HIS A 253 27.43 -12.59 -62.64
N THR A 254 26.59 -13.63 -62.49
CA THR A 254 26.85 -15.12 -62.43
C THR A 254 28.22 -15.63 -61.95
N GLY A 255 28.40 -16.70 -61.18
CA GLY A 255 27.60 -17.86 -60.82
C GLY A 255 28.56 -19.02 -60.43
N ARG A 256 28.06 -20.00 -59.66
CA ARG A 256 28.52 -21.40 -59.49
C ARG A 256 30.01 -21.75 -59.16
N SER A 257 30.13 -22.31 -57.95
CA SER A 257 30.63 -23.66 -57.58
C SER A 257 32.12 -24.05 -57.59
N LYS A 258 32.49 -24.62 -56.43
CA LYS A 258 33.32 -25.81 -56.14
C LYS A 258 34.84 -25.70 -55.96
N ASP A 259 35.22 -26.09 -54.73
CA ASP A 259 36.21 -27.10 -54.35
C ASP A 259 37.73 -26.79 -54.33
N THR A 260 38.20 -26.66 -53.08
CA THR A 260 39.32 -27.40 -52.43
C THR A 260 40.79 -26.99 -52.59
N PHE A 261 41.33 -26.57 -51.43
CA PHE A 261 42.55 -27.00 -50.74
C PHE A 261 43.90 -26.24 -50.86
N SER A 262 44.32 -25.79 -49.67
CA SER A 262 45.67 -25.58 -49.10
C SER A 262 46.61 -24.51 -49.66
N SER A 263 46.88 -23.46 -48.87
CA SER A 263 48.06 -23.35 -47.99
C SER A 263 48.11 -21.98 -47.26
N ARG A 264 48.54 -22.02 -45.99
CA ARG A 264 48.69 -20.94 -44.96
C ARG A 264 49.84 -19.95 -45.25
N PRO A 265 50.15 -18.93 -44.41
CA PRO A 265 49.38 -18.19 -43.37
C PRO A 265 49.49 -16.65 -43.46
N GLU A 266 48.63 -15.89 -42.76
CA GLU A 266 49.01 -14.92 -41.70
C GLU A 266 47.82 -14.09 -41.14
N THR A 267 47.72 -14.14 -39.81
CA THR A 267 47.11 -13.26 -38.79
C THR A 267 46.15 -12.11 -39.14
N ARG A 268 44.94 -12.10 -38.52
CA ARG A 268 44.52 -11.22 -37.40
C ARG A 268 42.99 -11.22 -37.16
N SER A 269 42.60 -11.30 -35.88
CA SER A 269 41.69 -10.35 -35.21
C SER A 269 40.15 -10.37 -35.46
N TYR A 270 39.43 -10.72 -34.38
CA TYR A 270 38.22 -10.07 -33.81
C TYR A 270 36.78 -10.35 -34.30
N ALA A 271 35.90 -10.43 -33.27
CA ALA A 271 34.45 -10.17 -33.21
C ALA A 271 33.47 -11.25 -33.73
N LYS A 272 32.77 -11.96 -32.82
CA LYS A 272 31.37 -11.71 -32.33
C LYS A 272 30.32 -11.78 -33.46
N ALA A 273 29.62 -12.90 -33.62
CA ALA A 273 28.44 -13.38 -32.87
C ALA A 273 27.11 -12.72 -33.30
N HIS A 274 26.25 -13.50 -33.97
CA HIS A 274 24.79 -13.48 -33.79
C HIS A 274 24.12 -14.77 -34.31
N ASN A 275 23.20 -15.30 -33.48
CA ASN A 275 22.02 -16.12 -33.77
C ASN A 275 22.14 -17.49 -34.50
N ASN A 276 21.84 -18.59 -33.80
CA ASN A 276 20.49 -19.19 -33.81
C ASN A 276 20.39 -20.51 -33.01
N LEU A 277 19.26 -20.61 -32.30
CA LEU A 277 18.41 -21.75 -31.92
C LEU A 277 18.90 -23.20 -32.08
N VAL A 278 18.84 -23.90 -30.93
CA VAL A 278 18.31 -25.26 -30.68
C VAL A 278 18.77 -26.40 -31.59
N SER A 279 19.59 -27.31 -31.05
CA SER A 279 19.34 -28.76 -31.04
C SER A 279 20.40 -29.54 -30.24
N GLU A 280 19.88 -30.43 -29.39
CA GLU A 280 20.40 -31.76 -29.03
C GLU A 280 21.69 -31.96 -28.20
N SER A 281 21.45 -32.74 -27.12
CA SER A 281 22.23 -33.83 -26.52
C SER A 281 23.64 -33.57 -25.97
N ALA A 282 23.68 -33.66 -24.63
CA ALA A 282 24.74 -34.17 -23.75
C ALA A 282 26.06 -34.63 -24.38
N VAL A 283 27.15 -34.01 -23.94
CA VAL A 283 28.45 -34.69 -23.75
C VAL A 283 29.03 -34.24 -22.42
N MET A 284 29.35 -35.22 -21.58
CA MET A 284 30.03 -35.08 -20.29
C MET A 284 31.29 -34.22 -20.42
N GLY A 285 31.35 -33.11 -19.68
CA GLY A 285 32.57 -32.34 -19.49
C GLY A 285 33.35 -32.91 -18.31
N ASP A 286 34.58 -33.33 -18.59
CA ASP A 286 35.58 -33.89 -17.67
C ASP A 286 35.62 -33.17 -16.31
N GLU A 287 35.36 -33.94 -15.24
CA GLU A 287 35.31 -33.54 -13.83
C GLU A 287 36.56 -32.73 -13.43
N LYS A 288 37.72 -33.02 -14.02
CA LYS A 288 38.97 -32.27 -13.77
C LYS A 288 38.90 -30.80 -14.21
N THR A 289 38.13 -30.49 -15.25
CA THR A 289 38.00 -29.11 -15.76
C THR A 289 37.04 -28.28 -14.89
N LEU A 290 36.09 -28.93 -14.23
CA LEU A 290 35.17 -28.28 -13.29
C LEU A 290 35.87 -27.99 -11.96
N THR A 291 36.65 -28.94 -11.45
CA THR A 291 37.43 -28.78 -10.22
C THR A 291 38.48 -27.68 -10.35
N ALA A 292 39.21 -27.63 -11.46
CA ALA A 292 40.20 -26.55 -11.71
C ALA A 292 39.56 -25.15 -11.81
N LYS A 293 38.34 -25.04 -12.36
CA LYS A 293 37.60 -23.78 -12.40
C LYS A 293 37.04 -23.39 -11.03
N LEU A 294 36.66 -24.36 -10.21
CA LEU A 294 36.20 -24.13 -8.85
C LEU A 294 37.34 -23.70 -7.93
N GLU A 295 38.53 -24.32 -8.06
CA GLU A 295 39.75 -23.95 -7.35
C GLU A 295 40.21 -22.54 -7.73
N ALA A 296 40.25 -22.21 -9.03
CA ALA A 296 40.59 -20.85 -9.48
C ALA A 296 39.60 -19.79 -8.98
N PHE A 297 38.30 -20.13 -8.91
CA PHE A 297 37.28 -19.23 -8.38
C PHE A 297 37.40 -19.03 -6.86
N MET A 298 37.69 -20.11 -6.12
CA MET A 298 37.93 -20.06 -4.67
C MET A 298 39.19 -19.26 -4.34
N GLU A 299 40.25 -19.41 -5.13
CA GLU A 299 41.50 -18.67 -4.97
C GLU A 299 41.28 -17.17 -5.24
N GLN A 300 40.47 -16.83 -6.25
CA GLN A 300 40.10 -15.44 -6.57
C GLN A 300 39.19 -14.80 -5.50
N MET A 301 38.32 -15.59 -4.86
CA MET A 301 37.51 -15.14 -3.73
C MET A 301 38.36 -14.94 -2.46
N ALA A 302 39.33 -15.82 -2.21
CA ALA A 302 40.26 -15.69 -1.11
C ALA A 302 41.15 -14.44 -1.23
N THR A 303 41.65 -14.13 -2.44
CA THR A 303 42.42 -12.89 -2.67
C THR A 303 41.57 -11.64 -2.44
N ARG A 304 40.28 -11.70 -2.80
CA ARG A 304 39.34 -10.59 -2.62
C ARG A 304 38.95 -10.37 -1.16
N GLN A 305 38.84 -11.45 -0.39
CA GLN A 305 38.66 -11.43 1.06
C GLN A 305 39.88 -10.81 1.76
N GLN A 306 41.09 -11.23 1.36
CA GLN A 306 42.35 -10.75 1.94
C GLN A 306 42.58 -9.25 1.64
N ALA A 307 42.25 -8.79 0.44
CA ALA A 307 42.29 -7.36 0.08
C ALA A 307 41.29 -6.53 0.89
N LEU A 308 40.13 -7.09 1.23
CA LEU A 308 39.13 -6.41 2.08
C LEU A 308 39.60 -6.33 3.54
N GLU A 309 40.22 -7.39 4.05
CA GLU A 309 40.80 -7.42 5.39
C GLU A 309 41.98 -6.46 5.53
N GLU A 310 42.83 -6.32 4.50
CA GLU A 310 43.88 -5.29 4.46
C GLU A 310 43.30 -3.87 4.42
N GLN A 311 42.24 -3.63 3.65
CA GLN A 311 41.57 -2.31 3.64
C GLN A 311 40.94 -1.97 5.00
N MET A 312 40.36 -2.97 5.69
CA MET A 312 39.81 -2.80 7.04
C MET A 312 40.92 -2.62 8.11
N ALA A 313 42.07 -3.28 7.94
CA ALA A 313 43.25 -3.08 8.78
C ALA A 313 43.84 -1.67 8.63
N ILE A 314 43.88 -1.14 7.39
CA ILE A 314 44.34 0.23 7.11
C ILE A 314 43.38 1.27 7.70
N LEU A 315 42.07 1.04 7.59
CA LEU A 315 41.04 1.90 8.20
C LEU A 315 41.12 1.90 9.73
N SER A 316 41.32 0.73 10.35
CA SER A 316 41.45 0.61 11.80
C SER A 316 42.76 1.22 12.35
N LEU A 317 43.87 1.13 11.61
CA LEU A 317 45.12 1.83 11.93
C LEU A 317 45.02 3.36 11.79
N SER A 318 44.25 3.87 10.83
CA SER A 318 43.97 5.30 10.69
C SER A 318 43.10 5.86 11.82
N VAL A 319 42.15 5.06 12.33
CA VAL A 319 41.32 5.43 13.50
C VAL A 319 42.11 5.36 14.82
N GLN A 320 43.07 4.44 14.94
CA GLN A 320 43.96 4.37 16.11
C GLN A 320 45.04 5.47 16.14
N LYS A 321 45.53 5.93 14.97
CA LYS A 321 46.45 7.08 14.89
C LYS A 321 45.78 8.42 15.23
N THR A 322 44.49 8.57 14.95
CA THR A 322 43.71 9.77 15.34
C THR A 322 43.35 9.79 16.83
N THR A 323 43.37 8.65 17.52
CA THR A 323 43.08 8.57 18.97
C THR A 323 44.32 8.58 19.86
N LYS A 324 45.51 8.21 19.35
CA LYS A 324 46.79 8.29 20.10
C LYS A 324 47.61 9.57 19.89
N GLY A 325 47.32 10.36 18.84
CA GLY A 325 48.01 11.65 18.61
C GLY A 325 47.66 12.76 19.59
N ASN A 326 46.67 12.56 20.47
CA ASN A 326 46.19 13.54 21.44
C ASN A 326 46.59 13.24 22.90
N SER A 327 47.41 12.20 23.16
CA SER A 327 47.78 11.78 24.52
C SER A 327 49.27 11.92 24.87
N GLU A 328 50.12 12.40 23.98
CA GLU A 328 51.58 12.53 24.26
C GLU A 328 52.16 13.84 23.71
N LYS A 329 51.66 14.97 24.20
CA LYS A 329 52.42 16.24 24.31
C LYS A 329 51.78 17.04 25.43
N ASN A 330 52.19 16.73 26.66
CA ASN A 330 52.26 17.62 27.83
C ASN A 330 52.53 16.76 29.07
N ASN A 331 53.79 16.37 29.25
CA ASN A 331 54.33 15.92 30.54
C ASN A 331 55.81 16.29 30.59
N GLU A 332 56.05 17.56 30.91
CA GLU A 332 57.28 18.23 31.36
C GLU A 332 56.76 19.65 31.75
N GLU A 333 56.81 20.18 32.97
CA GLU A 333 57.52 19.86 34.20
C GLU A 333 56.70 20.30 35.44
N GLN A 334 56.79 19.49 36.50
CA GLN A 334 56.96 19.79 37.94
C GLN A 334 56.63 21.22 38.46
N GLY A 335 55.98 21.48 39.60
CA GLY A 335 55.52 20.67 40.72
C GLY A 335 55.07 21.60 41.88
N SER A 336 54.57 20.99 42.96
CA SER A 336 54.38 21.54 44.31
C SER A 336 53.11 22.37 44.65
N SER A 337 52.22 21.69 45.38
CA SER A 337 51.50 22.10 46.59
C SER A 337 50.52 23.30 46.63
N GLY A 338 49.32 23.03 47.16
CA GLY A 338 48.64 23.98 48.06
C GLY A 338 47.24 24.49 47.69
N GLY A 339 46.21 23.81 48.20
CA GLY A 339 45.18 24.44 49.05
C GLY A 339 44.07 25.35 48.49
N LYS A 340 42.83 24.83 48.63
CA LYS A 340 41.62 25.47 49.21
C LYS A 340 40.87 26.62 48.48
N LYS A 341 39.54 26.39 48.45
CA LYS A 341 38.41 27.35 48.65
C LYS A 341 38.21 28.40 47.54
N LYS A 342 37.03 28.95 47.25
CA LYS A 342 35.58 28.71 47.46
C LYS A 342 34.93 29.93 46.75
N ASN A 343 33.80 29.76 46.05
CA ASN A 343 32.78 30.79 45.74
C ASN A 343 33.27 32.05 44.95
N SER A 344 32.51 32.77 44.14
CA SER A 344 31.08 32.87 43.84
C SER A 344 30.94 33.79 42.61
N ASP A 345 29.86 33.59 41.87
CA ASP A 345 29.04 34.59 41.19
C ASP A 345 29.66 35.77 40.41
N SER A 346 29.45 35.67 39.09
CA SER A 346 28.59 36.57 38.31
C SER A 346 29.24 37.62 37.38
N GLN A 347 28.68 37.58 36.16
CA GLN A 347 28.46 38.64 35.20
C GLN A 347 29.56 39.08 34.22
N HIS A 348 29.22 38.83 32.95
CA HIS A 348 29.28 39.72 31.79
C HIS A 348 30.50 39.62 30.86
N GLY A 349 30.20 39.13 29.66
CA GLY A 349 30.55 39.78 28.40
C GLY A 349 32.02 39.69 27.97
N GLY A 350 32.30 38.82 27.00
CA GLY A 350 33.58 38.87 26.30
C GLY A 350 33.60 37.92 25.10
N GLY A 351 33.65 38.50 23.90
CA GLY A 351 33.55 37.82 22.62
C GLY A 351 34.57 36.69 22.42
N MET A 352 34.12 35.63 21.77
CA MET A 352 34.97 34.53 21.34
C MET A 352 35.76 34.94 20.11
N VAL A 353 37.09 34.93 20.24
CA VAL A 353 38.03 35.03 19.12
C VAL A 353 37.82 33.80 18.21
N PRO A 354 37.65 33.94 16.88
CA PRO A 354 37.35 32.80 16.02
C PRO A 354 38.56 31.87 15.86
N ARG A 355 38.36 30.56 16.06
CA ARG A 355 39.31 29.52 15.65
C ARG A 355 39.26 29.38 14.13
N TYR A 356 40.40 29.53 13.45
CA TYR A 356 40.53 29.25 12.02
C TYR A 356 40.33 27.76 11.74
N SER A 357 39.22 27.40 11.09
CA SER A 357 38.98 26.07 10.53
C SER A 357 39.68 25.95 9.18
N LYS A 358 40.42 24.86 8.95
CA LYS A 358 41.01 24.52 7.64
C LYS A 358 39.88 24.36 6.62
N MET A 359 39.69 25.37 5.77
CA MET A 359 38.72 25.33 4.67
C MET A 359 39.31 24.50 3.52
N GLU A 360 38.48 23.69 2.87
CA GLU A 360 38.82 22.98 1.63
C GLU A 360 38.42 23.83 0.41
N PHE A 361 39.21 23.79 -0.66
CA PHE A 361 38.89 24.52 -1.89
C PHE A 361 37.79 23.79 -2.68
N PRO A 362 36.73 24.48 -3.13
CA PRO A 362 35.60 23.84 -3.79
C PRO A 362 35.93 23.39 -5.23
N THR A 363 35.41 22.25 -5.67
CA THR A 363 35.53 21.76 -7.07
C THR A 363 34.32 22.13 -7.93
N TYR A 364 34.53 22.18 -9.27
CA TYR A 364 33.47 22.44 -10.25
C TYR A 364 33.67 21.59 -11.52
N ASP A 365 32.61 20.92 -11.97
CA ASP A 365 32.63 19.95 -13.07
C ASP A 365 32.03 20.48 -14.39
N GLY A 366 31.58 21.74 -14.40
CA GLY A 366 30.91 22.36 -15.55
C GLY A 366 29.39 22.22 -15.56
N VAL A 367 28.78 21.54 -14.58
CA VAL A 367 27.34 21.28 -14.55
C VAL A 367 26.60 22.28 -13.66
N GLY A 368 25.76 23.11 -14.28
CA GLY A 368 24.88 24.07 -13.57
C GLY A 368 25.44 25.49 -13.49
N ASP A 369 24.85 26.33 -12.64
CA ASP A 369 25.24 27.74 -12.53
C ASP A 369 26.54 27.92 -11.69
N PRO A 370 27.61 28.50 -12.26
CA PRO A 370 28.90 28.64 -11.60
C PRO A 370 28.88 29.68 -10.46
N LEU A 371 27.87 30.56 -10.35
CA LEU A 371 27.83 31.62 -9.34
C LEU A 371 27.97 31.12 -7.91
N GLY A 372 27.32 29.99 -7.58
CA GLY A 372 27.40 29.39 -6.26
C GLY A 372 28.79 28.84 -5.93
N TRP A 373 29.51 28.34 -6.93
CA TRP A 373 30.88 27.88 -6.80
C TRP A 373 31.86 29.05 -6.70
N LEU A 374 31.77 30.03 -7.61
CA LEU A 374 32.61 31.23 -7.62
C LEU A 374 32.56 31.97 -6.28
N LYS A 375 31.37 32.09 -5.67
CA LYS A 375 31.22 32.74 -4.37
C LYS A 375 31.91 31.99 -3.23
N ARG A 376 31.98 30.65 -3.29
CA ARG A 376 32.76 29.86 -2.33
C ARG A 376 34.26 30.02 -2.54
N CYS A 377 34.73 30.13 -3.79
CA CYS A 377 36.12 30.45 -4.10
C CYS A 377 36.50 31.82 -3.52
N GLU A 378 35.65 32.85 -3.66
CA GLU A 378 35.91 34.17 -3.11
C GLU A 378 35.96 34.19 -1.58
N ILE A 379 35.07 33.44 -0.92
CA ILE A 379 35.10 33.28 0.53
C ILE A 379 36.39 32.58 0.96
N PHE A 380 36.85 31.58 0.20
CA PHE A 380 38.13 30.92 0.46
C PHE A 380 39.30 31.90 0.29
N PHE A 381 39.37 32.63 -0.83
CA PHE A 381 40.44 33.60 -1.10
C PHE A 381 40.49 34.72 -0.06
N GLY A 382 39.34 35.24 0.35
CA GLY A 382 39.25 36.27 1.39
C GLY A 382 39.73 35.77 2.75
N ASN A 383 39.39 34.53 3.11
CA ASN A 383 39.81 33.94 4.39
C ASN A 383 41.27 33.51 4.40
N GLN A 384 41.82 33.02 3.29
CA GLN A 384 43.22 32.57 3.18
C GLN A 384 44.17 33.67 2.72
N ARG A 385 43.67 34.88 2.44
CA ARG A 385 44.43 36.02 1.90
C ARG A 385 45.24 35.65 0.65
N THR A 386 44.62 34.90 -0.26
CA THR A 386 45.25 34.49 -1.52
C THR A 386 45.54 35.71 -2.40
N ASN A 387 46.79 35.84 -2.86
CA ASN A 387 47.22 36.90 -3.78
C ASN A 387 46.43 36.81 -5.08
N GLU A 388 46.19 37.94 -5.75
CA GLU A 388 45.35 37.97 -6.97
C GLU A 388 45.93 37.13 -8.12
N GLU A 389 47.26 37.12 -8.27
CA GLU A 389 47.97 36.35 -9.29
C GLU A 389 47.77 34.82 -9.12
N ASP A 390 47.52 34.36 -7.90
CA ASP A 390 47.39 32.93 -7.58
C ASP A 390 45.94 32.41 -7.66
N ARG A 391 44.95 33.31 -7.77
CA ARG A 391 43.51 32.93 -7.65
C ARG A 391 43.03 32.08 -8.82
N VAL A 392 43.39 32.47 -10.05
CA VAL A 392 42.97 31.76 -11.27
C VAL A 392 43.62 30.38 -11.32
N GLY A 393 44.93 30.30 -11.08
CA GLY A 393 45.66 29.03 -11.02
C GLY A 393 45.14 28.08 -9.94
N LEU A 394 44.78 28.60 -8.76
CA LEU A 394 44.19 27.77 -7.71
C LEU A 394 42.77 27.30 -8.09
N ALA A 395 41.96 28.16 -8.70
CA ALA A 395 40.60 27.79 -9.11
C ALA A 395 40.59 26.79 -10.26
N SER A 396 41.45 26.97 -11.27
CA SER A 396 41.53 26.09 -12.44
C SER A 396 42.03 24.70 -12.07
N PHE A 397 42.94 24.56 -11.09
CA PHE A 397 43.38 23.25 -10.59
C PHE A 397 42.24 22.39 -10.03
N HIS A 398 41.14 23.03 -9.62
CA HIS A 398 39.96 22.37 -9.06
C HIS A 398 38.79 22.29 -10.06
N PHE A 399 39.04 22.53 -11.35
CA PHE A 399 38.13 22.15 -12.41
C PHE A 399 38.21 20.67 -12.74
N LEU A 400 37.06 20.11 -13.11
CA LEU A 400 36.89 18.72 -13.50
C LEU A 400 36.10 18.67 -14.81
N GLY A 401 36.28 17.59 -15.58
CA GLY A 401 35.44 17.31 -16.75
C GLY A 401 35.44 18.43 -17.79
N GLU A 402 34.24 18.89 -18.18
CA GLU A 402 34.06 19.90 -19.24
C GLU A 402 34.62 21.28 -18.86
N ALA A 403 34.67 21.62 -17.57
CA ALA A 403 35.24 22.88 -17.10
C ALA A 403 36.76 22.95 -17.31
N GLN A 404 37.46 21.82 -17.16
CA GLN A 404 38.90 21.75 -17.40
C GLN A 404 39.22 21.94 -18.89
N LEU A 405 38.52 21.20 -19.76
CA LEU A 405 38.70 21.29 -21.21
C LEU A 405 38.47 22.71 -21.76
N TRP A 406 37.52 23.43 -21.17
CA TRP A 406 37.24 24.82 -21.52
C TRP A 406 38.34 25.78 -21.04
N PHE A 407 38.87 25.57 -19.83
CA PHE A 407 39.95 26.42 -19.33
C PHE A 407 41.23 26.24 -20.14
N ASP A 408 41.56 25.01 -20.53
CA ASP A 408 42.72 24.72 -21.40
C ASP A 408 42.62 25.49 -22.74
N GLN A 409 41.41 25.65 -23.30
CA GLN A 409 41.17 26.43 -24.52
C GLN A 409 41.34 27.94 -24.28
N ILE A 410 40.83 28.47 -23.18
CA ILE A 410 40.94 29.89 -22.85
C ILE A 410 42.39 30.28 -22.54
N GLU A 411 43.16 29.41 -21.88
CA GLU A 411 44.57 29.66 -21.59
C GLU A 411 45.44 29.71 -22.86
N GLU A 412 45.08 28.94 -23.90
CA GLU A 412 45.71 29.04 -25.23
C GLU A 412 45.34 30.34 -25.97
N GLU A 413 44.13 30.85 -25.77
CA GLU A 413 43.62 32.06 -26.45
C GLU A 413 44.06 33.36 -25.76
N GLU A 414 44.15 33.39 -24.43
CA GLU A 414 44.45 34.58 -23.64
C GLU A 414 45.50 34.31 -22.55
N ALA A 415 46.73 34.77 -22.78
CA ALA A 415 47.79 34.70 -21.78
C ALA A 415 47.58 35.77 -20.69
N ASN A 416 47.45 35.34 -19.43
CA ASN A 416 47.28 36.15 -18.20
C ASN A 416 45.86 36.64 -17.88
N LEU A 417 44.90 35.71 -17.73
CA LEU A 417 43.58 36.04 -17.17
C LEU A 417 43.69 36.45 -15.70
N ASP A 418 43.16 37.61 -15.36
CA ASP A 418 42.92 38.01 -13.97
C ASP A 418 41.64 37.34 -13.42
N TRP A 419 41.47 37.41 -12.09
CA TRP A 419 40.34 36.75 -11.42
C TRP A 419 38.97 37.32 -11.84
N GLU A 420 38.88 38.61 -12.15
CA GLU A 420 37.62 39.26 -12.52
C GLU A 420 37.19 38.82 -13.93
N HIS A 421 38.14 38.79 -14.86
CA HIS A 421 37.91 38.31 -16.21
C HIS A 421 37.62 36.80 -16.24
N PHE A 422 38.34 35.99 -15.44
CA PHE A 422 38.06 34.56 -15.29
C PHE A 422 36.62 34.30 -14.80
N ARG A 423 36.13 35.08 -13.84
CA ARG A 423 34.75 34.98 -13.34
C ARG A 423 33.73 35.27 -14.44
N GLU A 424 33.97 36.31 -15.24
CA GLU A 424 33.09 36.70 -16.33
C GLU A 424 33.05 35.61 -17.42
N CYS A 425 34.21 35.11 -17.85
CA CYS A 425 34.32 34.01 -18.80
C CYS A 425 33.63 32.73 -18.29
N CYS A 426 33.82 32.37 -17.01
CA CYS A 426 33.12 31.25 -16.40
C CYS A 426 31.60 31.42 -16.45
N HIS A 427 31.12 32.64 -16.18
CA HIS A 427 29.69 32.93 -16.17
C HIS A 427 29.10 32.97 -17.58
N VAL A 428 29.81 33.49 -18.58
CA VAL A 428 29.38 33.45 -19.99
C VAL A 428 29.30 32.01 -20.50
N ARG A 429 30.23 31.15 -20.08
CA ARG A 429 30.30 29.77 -20.55
C ARG A 429 29.27 28.85 -19.90
N PHE A 430 29.19 28.87 -18.57
CA PHE A 430 28.38 27.89 -17.81
C PHE A 430 27.19 28.53 -17.09
N GLY A 431 27.17 29.85 -16.97
CA GLY A 431 26.04 30.57 -16.40
C GLY A 431 24.85 30.66 -17.36
N PRO A 432 23.66 30.89 -16.83
CA PRO A 432 22.51 31.24 -17.65
C PRO A 432 22.76 32.59 -18.35
N PRO A 433 22.07 32.86 -19.49
CA PRO A 433 22.25 34.10 -20.23
C PRO A 433 22.10 35.32 -19.30
N MET A 434 23.07 36.23 -19.33
CA MET A 434 23.02 37.49 -18.58
C MET A 434 21.80 38.29 -19.02
N SER A 435 20.72 38.20 -18.25
CA SER A 435 19.53 39.02 -18.42
C SER A 435 19.83 40.42 -17.93
N ASN A 436 19.69 41.42 -18.80
CA ASN A 436 19.88 42.84 -18.47
C ASN A 436 18.84 43.40 -17.47
N ASN A 437 17.90 42.59 -16.95
CA ASN A 437 16.87 43.07 -16.03
C ASN A 437 16.41 42.00 -15.02
N PRO A 438 17.26 41.62 -14.05
CA PRO A 438 16.91 40.63 -13.03
C PRO A 438 15.74 41.09 -12.12
N LEU A 439 15.58 42.40 -11.93
CA LEU A 439 14.43 42.95 -11.21
C LEU A 439 13.12 42.78 -11.99
N GLY A 440 13.16 42.96 -13.31
CA GLY A 440 12.02 42.73 -14.20
C GLY A 440 11.61 41.26 -14.26
N GLU A 441 12.58 40.34 -14.27
CA GLU A 441 12.29 38.91 -14.18
C GLU A 441 11.70 38.51 -12.83
N LEU A 442 12.22 39.05 -11.73
CA LEU A 442 11.67 38.83 -10.40
C LEU A 442 10.22 39.36 -10.29
N ALA A 443 9.95 40.53 -10.87
CA ALA A 443 8.60 41.13 -10.89
C ALA A 443 7.61 40.39 -11.80
N ASN A 444 8.10 39.73 -12.86
CA ASN A 444 7.29 38.95 -13.78
C ASN A 444 7.17 37.47 -13.40
N LEU A 445 7.91 37.01 -12.39
CA LEU A 445 7.82 35.64 -11.92
C LEU A 445 6.40 35.39 -11.38
N ARG A 446 5.75 34.37 -11.92
CA ARG A 446 4.43 33.90 -11.49
C ARG A 446 4.52 32.44 -11.07
N GLN A 447 3.78 32.07 -10.05
CA GLN A 447 3.61 30.69 -9.64
C GLN A 447 2.85 29.93 -10.72
N THR A 448 3.53 29.07 -11.47
CA THR A 448 2.95 28.19 -12.49
C THR A 448 2.79 26.74 -12.00
N GLY A 449 3.46 26.39 -10.89
CA GLY A 449 3.45 25.06 -10.29
C GLY A 449 3.30 25.12 -8.77
N THR A 450 4.02 24.27 -8.05
CA THR A 450 3.96 24.25 -6.59
C THR A 450 4.59 25.49 -5.97
N VAL A 451 4.13 25.88 -4.78
CA VAL A 451 4.73 26.99 -4.01
C VAL A 451 6.23 26.74 -3.75
N GLU A 452 6.66 25.49 -3.56
CA GLU A 452 8.07 25.14 -3.33
C GLU A 452 8.94 25.40 -4.57
N GLU A 453 8.43 25.07 -5.76
CA GLU A 453 9.12 25.35 -7.01
C GLU A 453 9.22 26.85 -7.28
N TYR A 454 8.12 27.58 -7.06
CA TYR A 454 8.08 29.05 -7.16
C TYR A 454 9.06 29.71 -6.18
N GLN A 455 9.15 29.22 -4.94
CA GLN A 455 10.12 29.71 -3.93
C GLN A 455 11.56 29.57 -4.40
N ARG A 456 11.92 28.39 -4.92
CA ARG A 456 13.27 28.11 -5.41
C ARG A 456 13.65 29.06 -6.55
N GLN A 457 12.74 29.28 -7.50
CA GLN A 457 12.95 30.20 -8.62
C GLN A 457 13.06 31.66 -8.14
N PHE A 458 12.17 32.08 -7.24
CA PHE A 458 12.17 33.44 -6.68
C PHE A 458 13.46 33.73 -5.91
N GLN A 459 13.93 32.80 -5.06
CA GLN A 459 15.18 32.95 -4.30
C GLN A 459 16.41 32.99 -5.21
N SER A 460 16.41 32.21 -6.30
CA SER A 460 17.49 32.22 -7.29
C SER A 460 17.59 33.57 -8.01
N LEU A 461 16.45 34.19 -8.37
CA LEU A 461 16.41 35.51 -8.99
C LEU A 461 16.71 36.63 -7.99
N LEU A 462 16.20 36.53 -6.77
CA LEU A 462 16.44 37.50 -5.70
C LEU A 462 17.94 37.59 -5.36
N ALA A 463 18.66 36.47 -5.40
CA ALA A 463 20.11 36.44 -5.20
C ALA A 463 20.92 37.20 -6.28
N ARG A 464 20.30 37.49 -7.43
CA ARG A 464 20.87 38.22 -8.57
C ARG A 464 20.40 39.66 -8.67
N THR A 465 19.47 40.09 -7.80
CA THR A 465 19.02 41.48 -7.70
C THR A 465 19.72 42.19 -6.54
N THR A 466 20.21 43.40 -6.76
CA THR A 466 20.77 44.26 -5.70
C THR A 466 19.70 45.22 -5.15
N ASP A 467 19.78 45.52 -3.85
CA ASP A 467 19.07 46.61 -3.15
C ASP A 467 17.54 46.57 -2.99
N LEU A 468 16.93 45.39 -2.83
CA LEU A 468 15.51 45.29 -2.44
C LEU A 468 15.31 45.33 -0.92
N LYS A 469 14.55 46.31 -0.41
CA LYS A 469 14.16 46.37 1.01
C LYS A 469 13.28 45.16 1.38
N PRO A 470 13.34 44.64 2.62
CA PRO A 470 12.60 43.43 3.02
C PRO A 470 11.10 43.46 2.68
N ARG A 471 10.46 44.64 2.81
CA ARG A 471 9.04 44.82 2.49
C ARG A 471 8.76 44.74 0.98
N GLN A 472 9.69 45.15 0.13
CA GLN A 472 9.58 45.02 -1.32
C GLN A 472 9.73 43.56 -1.75
N GLN A 473 10.61 42.80 -1.09
CA GLN A 473 10.76 41.37 -1.34
C GLN A 473 9.47 40.59 -1.03
N VAL A 474 8.84 40.90 0.12
CA VAL A 474 7.53 40.33 0.48
C VAL A 474 6.49 40.67 -0.60
N ASN A 475 6.32 41.96 -0.91
CA ASN A 475 5.32 42.37 -1.91
C ASN A 475 5.53 41.73 -3.29
N LEU A 476 6.78 41.59 -3.75
CA LEU A 476 7.09 40.95 -5.04
C LEU A 476 6.80 39.46 -5.02
N PHE A 477 7.10 38.78 -3.90
CA PHE A 477 6.77 37.36 -3.73
C PHE A 477 5.25 37.15 -3.69
N THR A 478 4.54 37.92 -2.86
CA THR A 478 3.08 37.85 -2.71
C THR A 478 2.38 38.14 -4.04
N ALA A 479 2.87 39.11 -4.82
CA ALA A 479 2.30 39.47 -6.12
C ALA A 479 2.45 38.39 -7.20
N GLY A 480 3.41 37.47 -7.05
CA GLY A 480 3.61 36.38 -7.99
C GLY A 480 2.91 35.06 -7.61
N LEU A 481 2.34 34.96 -6.41
CA LEU A 481 1.51 33.82 -6.01
C LEU A 481 0.18 33.80 -6.76
N VAL A 482 -0.45 32.62 -6.83
CA VAL A 482 -1.83 32.49 -7.33
C VAL A 482 -2.81 33.28 -6.46
N GLU A 483 -3.83 33.86 -7.09
CA GLU A 483 -4.75 34.83 -6.47
C GLU A 483 -5.38 34.32 -5.16
N GLU A 484 -5.72 33.04 -5.09
CA GLU A 484 -6.34 32.40 -3.93
C GLU A 484 -5.41 32.39 -2.71
N LEU A 485 -4.14 32.03 -2.90
CA LEU A 485 -3.15 32.05 -1.81
C LEU A 485 -2.73 33.47 -1.47
N ARG A 486 -2.65 34.33 -2.49
CA ARG A 486 -2.27 35.73 -2.34
C ARG A 486 -3.23 36.49 -1.42
N ILE A 487 -4.55 36.36 -1.62
CA ILE A 487 -5.56 37.04 -0.79
C ILE A 487 -5.43 36.61 0.69
N ASP A 488 -5.33 35.31 0.94
CA ASP A 488 -5.23 34.75 2.30
C ASP A 488 -3.97 35.21 3.05
N ILE A 489 -2.89 35.46 2.31
CA ILE A 489 -1.62 35.92 2.86
C ILE A 489 -1.61 37.45 3.04
N GLU A 490 -2.15 38.21 2.08
CA GLU A 490 -2.29 39.68 2.19
C GLU A 490 -3.14 40.06 3.42
N MET A 491 -4.17 39.27 3.75
CA MET A 491 -4.98 39.46 4.97
C MET A 491 -4.18 39.31 6.28
N GLN A 492 -3.10 38.55 6.29
CA GLN A 492 -2.31 38.24 7.49
C GLN A 492 -1.12 39.18 7.72
N GLN A 493 -0.85 40.10 6.78
CA GLN A 493 0.23 41.10 6.83
C GLN A 493 1.57 40.60 7.40
N PRO A 494 2.24 39.65 6.74
CA PRO A 494 3.48 39.06 7.20
C PRO A 494 4.64 40.05 7.23
N GLY A 495 5.45 39.95 8.29
CA GLY A 495 6.52 40.91 8.57
C GLY A 495 7.84 40.68 7.81
N ASN A 496 8.06 39.50 7.22
CA ASN A 496 9.27 39.19 6.44
C ASN A 496 9.07 38.03 5.46
N LEU A 497 9.96 37.94 4.47
CA LEU A 497 9.89 36.97 3.37
C LEU A 497 9.91 35.50 3.83
N GLY A 498 10.61 35.18 4.92
CA GLY A 498 10.66 33.81 5.44
C GLY A 498 9.31 33.34 5.99
N VAL A 499 8.60 34.25 6.68
CA VAL A 499 7.24 33.98 7.21
C VAL A 499 6.23 33.86 6.07
N GLU A 500 6.30 34.76 5.10
CA GLU A 500 5.51 34.75 3.86
C GLU A 500 5.61 33.40 3.14
N MET A 501 6.84 32.95 2.85
CA MET A 501 7.11 31.69 2.18
C MET A 501 6.59 30.47 2.96
N ASN A 502 6.74 30.48 4.29
CA ASN A 502 6.25 29.37 5.10
C ASN A 502 4.72 29.30 5.10
N MET A 503 4.07 30.45 5.18
CA MET A 503 2.61 30.58 5.18
C MET A 503 2.01 30.18 3.84
N ALA A 504 2.63 30.57 2.72
CA ALA A 504 2.23 30.12 1.39
C ALA A 504 2.25 28.59 1.26
N ARG A 505 3.28 27.91 1.79
CA ARG A 505 3.34 26.43 1.80
C ARG A 505 2.27 25.81 2.70
N ALA A 506 2.02 26.41 3.86
CA ALA A 506 1.00 25.93 4.80
C ALA A 506 -0.41 26.07 4.20
N LEU A 507 -0.69 27.17 3.52
CA LEU A 507 -1.96 27.43 2.85
C LEU A 507 -2.15 26.55 1.61
N GLU A 508 -1.12 26.33 0.79
CA GLU A 508 -1.19 25.38 -0.34
C GLU A 508 -1.46 23.94 0.17
N ARG A 509 -0.83 23.54 1.29
CA ARG A 509 -1.14 22.26 1.95
C ARG A 509 -2.57 22.24 2.49
N LYS A 510 -3.04 23.32 3.11
CA LYS A 510 -4.41 23.43 3.64
C LYS A 510 -5.45 23.40 2.53
N GLN A 511 -5.21 24.04 1.39
CA GLN A 511 -6.05 23.95 0.20
C GLN A 511 -6.00 22.55 -0.41
N LYS A 512 -4.83 21.90 -0.53
CA LYS A 512 -4.74 20.50 -0.99
C LYS A 512 -5.48 19.53 -0.06
N VAL A 513 -5.43 19.77 1.26
CA VAL A 513 -6.18 18.98 2.26
C VAL A 513 -7.68 19.30 2.20
N SER A 514 -8.07 20.56 2.12
CA SER A 514 -9.48 20.99 2.06
C SER A 514 -10.13 20.61 0.73
N PHE A 515 -9.39 20.63 -0.38
CA PHE A 515 -9.85 20.16 -1.69
C PHE A 515 -9.90 18.64 -1.75
N LYS A 516 -8.99 17.91 -1.07
CA LYS A 516 -9.16 16.46 -0.82
C LYS A 516 -10.36 16.14 0.07
N MET A 517 -10.68 17.02 1.02
CA MET A 517 -11.78 16.81 1.97
C MET A 517 -13.12 17.21 1.33
N LEU A 518 -13.18 18.29 0.55
CA LEU A 518 -14.34 18.77 -0.19
C LEU A 518 -14.59 17.96 -1.48
N SER A 519 -13.57 17.43 -2.16
CA SER A 519 -13.80 16.44 -3.23
C SER A 519 -14.25 15.07 -2.69
N GLN A 520 -14.07 14.83 -1.38
CA GLN A 520 -14.62 13.67 -0.67
C GLN A 520 -15.97 13.95 0.03
N THR A 521 -16.41 15.21 0.18
CA THR A 521 -17.71 15.55 0.81
C THR A 521 -18.72 16.27 -0.11
N ASN A 522 -18.30 16.87 -1.23
CA ASN A 522 -19.19 17.53 -2.22
C ASN A 522 -19.61 16.63 -3.40
N LEU A 523 -19.69 15.32 -3.18
CA LEU A 523 -20.61 14.47 -3.96
C LEU A 523 -21.89 14.13 -3.18
N ASN A 524 -22.17 14.77 -2.03
CA ASN A 524 -23.41 14.50 -1.29
C ASN A 524 -24.04 15.67 -0.50
N TRP A 525 -23.71 16.95 -0.78
CA TRP A 525 -24.31 18.08 -0.02
C TRP A 525 -24.79 19.28 -0.87
N SER A 526 -25.36 19.03 -2.05
CA SER A 526 -26.18 20.03 -2.77
C SER A 526 -27.50 19.47 -3.33
N ALA A 527 -27.94 18.30 -2.85
CA ALA A 527 -29.28 17.75 -3.13
C ALA A 527 -30.24 17.78 -1.93
N PHE A 528 -29.87 18.43 -0.81
CA PHE A 528 -30.74 18.55 0.37
C PHE A 528 -30.68 19.96 0.96
N GLN A 529 -31.25 20.93 0.23
CA GLN A 529 -31.90 22.10 0.80
C GLN A 529 -32.75 22.79 -0.27
N ASN A 530 -33.81 22.09 -0.71
CA ASN A 530 -35.09 22.68 -1.08
C ASN A 530 -36.18 21.60 -1.08
N ALA A 531 -36.46 21.09 0.12
CA ALA A 531 -37.78 20.60 0.52
C ALA A 531 -37.84 20.61 2.05
N GLY A 532 -38.05 21.80 2.59
CA GLY A 532 -38.60 21.92 3.94
C GLY A 532 -40.10 21.67 3.90
N SER A 533 -40.56 20.86 4.85
CA SER A 533 -41.91 20.91 5.45
C SER A 533 -43.06 20.14 4.78
N THR A 534 -43.45 19.09 5.51
CA THR A 534 -44.82 18.70 5.91
C THR A 534 -45.81 18.08 4.91
N SER A 535 -45.99 16.75 5.07
CA SER A 535 -47.23 16.09 5.51
C SER A 535 -48.55 16.22 4.71
N ILE A 536 -49.09 15.04 4.34
CA ILE A 536 -50.52 14.60 4.26
C ILE A 536 -51.21 14.55 2.86
N ILE A 537 -51.46 13.30 2.40
CA ILE A 537 -52.67 12.62 1.79
C ILE A 537 -53.72 13.48 1.00
N PRO A 538 -54.59 12.94 0.08
CA PRO A 538 -54.49 12.18 -1.19
C PRO A 538 -55.22 12.83 -2.41
N THR A 539 -55.11 12.18 -3.59
CA THR A 539 -56.08 12.09 -4.72
C THR A 539 -56.48 13.35 -5.51
N THR A 540 -56.35 13.31 -6.85
CA THR A 540 -57.43 13.13 -7.85
C THR A 540 -56.95 13.38 -9.29
N LYS A 541 -57.70 12.82 -10.26
CA LYS A 541 -57.42 12.69 -11.69
C LYS A 541 -57.65 13.98 -12.51
N SER A 542 -57.05 13.98 -13.71
CA SER A 542 -57.64 14.29 -15.03
C SER A 542 -57.36 15.64 -15.74
N PHE A 543 -56.88 15.47 -16.99
CA PHE A 543 -57.33 16.08 -18.25
C PHE A 543 -57.14 17.59 -18.56
N SER A 544 -56.28 17.82 -19.57
CA SER A 544 -56.61 18.39 -20.91
C SER A 544 -56.33 19.86 -21.29
N LYS A 545 -55.59 19.95 -22.42
CA LYS A 545 -55.80 20.72 -23.68
C LYS A 545 -55.64 22.25 -23.79
N GLY A 546 -54.85 22.61 -24.81
CA GLY A 546 -55.04 23.74 -25.76
C GLY A 546 -54.29 25.03 -25.41
N GLY A 547 -53.60 25.78 -26.28
CA GLY A 547 -53.47 25.80 -27.75
C GLY A 547 -53.51 27.27 -28.27
N GLY A 548 -52.55 27.69 -29.13
CA GLY A 548 -52.60 28.87 -30.03
C GLY A 548 -52.04 30.20 -29.49
N GLN A 549 -50.94 30.78 -30.05
CA GLN A 549 -50.83 31.74 -31.19
C GLN A 549 -51.54 33.11 -30.94
N THR A 550 -51.09 34.34 -31.27
CA THR A 550 -49.97 34.99 -32.00
C THR A 550 -50.15 36.54 -31.87
N THR A 551 -49.10 37.32 -32.21
CA THR A 551 -49.06 38.73 -32.71
C THR A 551 -48.86 39.96 -31.76
N LYS A 552 -47.88 40.80 -32.16
CA LYS A 552 -47.51 42.20 -31.77
C LYS A 552 -48.34 43.24 -32.61
N PRO A 553 -48.24 44.61 -32.53
CA PRO A 553 -47.19 45.53 -31.99
C PRO A 553 -47.59 46.94 -31.38
N MET A 554 -46.57 47.69 -30.88
CA MET A 554 -46.33 49.17 -30.71
C MET A 554 -47.37 50.11 -30.03
N GLY A 555 -47.03 51.13 -29.19
CA GLY A 555 -45.77 51.70 -28.70
C GLY A 555 -45.93 52.92 -27.72
N ASN A 556 -44.82 53.30 -27.05
CA ASN A 556 -44.37 54.54 -26.35
C ASN A 556 -45.12 55.21 -25.17
N ASN A 557 -44.45 55.34 -23.99
CA ASN A 557 -43.70 56.55 -23.59
C ASN A 557 -42.85 56.39 -22.29
N ASN A 558 -41.78 57.19 -22.18
CA ASN A 558 -40.60 57.11 -21.28
C ASN A 558 -40.76 57.52 -19.79
N LYS A 559 -39.93 56.92 -18.90
CA LYS A 559 -39.17 57.55 -17.79
C LYS A 559 -37.94 56.68 -17.42
N ILE A 560 -36.81 57.33 -17.07
CA ILE A 560 -35.46 56.75 -16.93
C ILE A 560 -35.16 56.33 -15.48
N GLY A 561 -34.49 55.18 -15.28
CA GLY A 561 -33.78 54.83 -14.04
C GLY A 561 -33.35 53.35 -13.88
N SER A 562 -32.08 53.06 -14.20
CA SER A 562 -31.24 51.89 -13.82
C SER A 562 -31.71 50.45 -14.14
N SER A 563 -31.13 49.85 -15.20
CA SER A 563 -31.20 48.41 -15.51
C SER A 563 -29.80 47.80 -15.65
N ALA A 564 -29.47 46.79 -14.85
CA ALA A 564 -28.39 45.83 -15.15
C ALA A 564 -28.85 44.83 -16.23
N PRO A 565 -27.96 44.33 -17.12
CA PRO A 565 -28.37 43.76 -18.41
C PRO A 565 -28.81 42.29 -18.33
N PHE A 566 -29.94 42.00 -18.98
CA PHE A 566 -30.49 40.69 -19.27
C PHE A 566 -29.63 39.99 -20.35
N ILE A 567 -29.12 38.77 -20.10
CA ILE A 567 -28.26 38.03 -21.04
C ILE A 567 -29.14 37.08 -21.90
N LYS A 568 -29.16 37.29 -23.22
CA LYS A 568 -29.87 36.45 -24.20
C LYS A 568 -28.92 35.35 -24.74
N ARG A 569 -29.33 34.08 -24.71
CA ARG A 569 -28.62 32.94 -25.32
C ARG A 569 -28.69 33.01 -26.86
N LEU A 570 -27.56 32.87 -27.55
CA LEU A 570 -27.50 32.84 -29.01
C LEU A 570 -27.88 31.45 -29.54
N THR A 571 -28.77 31.41 -30.53
CA THR A 571 -29.11 30.19 -31.26
C THR A 571 -27.97 29.75 -32.20
N ARG A 572 -27.96 28.48 -32.65
CA ARG A 572 -26.93 27.97 -33.59
C ARG A 572 -26.84 28.78 -34.88
N ALA A 573 -27.97 29.27 -35.39
CA ALA A 573 -27.99 30.15 -36.56
C ALA A 573 -27.38 31.54 -36.27
N GLU A 574 -27.69 32.14 -35.13
CA GLU A 574 -27.12 33.44 -34.72
C GLU A 574 -25.60 33.34 -34.41
N MET A 575 -25.13 32.20 -33.90
CA MET A 575 -23.70 31.92 -33.73
C MET A 575 -22.99 31.76 -35.09
N ALA A 576 -23.59 31.04 -36.03
CA ALA A 576 -23.04 30.91 -37.39
C ALA A 576 -22.97 32.27 -38.11
N GLU A 577 -23.99 33.13 -37.95
CA GLU A 577 -24.03 34.47 -38.52
C GLU A 577 -22.96 35.39 -37.90
N ARG A 578 -22.75 35.34 -36.58
CA ARG A 578 -21.68 36.11 -35.91
C ARG A 578 -20.28 35.65 -36.33
N ARG A 579 -20.09 34.34 -36.54
CA ARG A 579 -18.83 33.79 -37.08
C ARG A 579 -18.55 34.31 -38.48
N ALA A 580 -19.57 34.32 -39.34
CA ALA A 580 -19.45 34.84 -40.71
C ALA A 580 -19.08 36.34 -40.71
N LYS A 581 -19.58 37.11 -39.74
CA LYS A 581 -19.27 38.54 -39.56
C LYS A 581 -17.99 38.82 -38.74
N ARG A 582 -17.27 37.77 -38.31
CA ARG A 582 -16.08 37.85 -37.43
C ARG A 582 -16.32 38.66 -36.15
N LEU A 583 -17.50 38.53 -35.55
CA LEU A 583 -17.83 39.18 -34.28
C LEU A 583 -17.67 38.20 -33.12
N CYS A 584 -17.33 38.72 -31.95
CA CYS A 584 -17.28 37.95 -30.71
C CYS A 584 -18.69 37.45 -30.34
N TYR A 585 -18.79 36.26 -29.73
CA TYR A 585 -20.09 35.70 -29.35
C TYR A 585 -20.67 36.32 -28.08
N ASN A 586 -19.85 37.03 -27.31
CA ASN A 586 -20.24 37.58 -26.01
C ASN A 586 -20.30 39.13 -26.01
N CYS A 587 -19.62 39.77 -26.95
CA CYS A 587 -19.73 41.21 -27.23
C CYS A 587 -19.85 41.46 -28.73
N ASP A 588 -20.43 42.58 -29.13
CA ASP A 588 -20.61 42.92 -30.55
C ASP A 588 -19.35 43.51 -31.21
N GLU A 589 -18.16 43.24 -30.64
CA GLU A 589 -16.88 43.68 -31.19
C GLU A 589 -16.30 42.64 -32.14
N SER A 590 -15.53 43.12 -33.13
CA SER A 590 -14.80 42.25 -34.07
C SER A 590 -13.79 41.38 -33.32
N TYR A 591 -13.91 40.08 -33.53
CA TYR A 591 -13.06 39.07 -32.94
C TYR A 591 -11.74 38.96 -33.71
N SER A 592 -10.63 39.09 -33.00
CA SER A 592 -9.27 38.84 -33.49
C SER A 592 -8.53 37.90 -32.54
N MET A 593 -7.46 37.23 -33.01
CA MET A 593 -6.60 36.43 -32.13
C MET A 593 -6.04 37.32 -31.02
N GLY A 594 -6.36 36.97 -29.76
CA GLY A 594 -6.00 37.76 -28.58
C GLY A 594 -7.10 38.68 -28.05
N HIS A 595 -8.32 38.65 -28.62
CA HIS A 595 -9.46 39.42 -28.14
C HIS A 595 -9.83 39.07 -26.68
N ARG A 596 -9.71 40.05 -25.77
CA ARG A 596 -10.06 39.91 -24.35
C ARG A 596 -11.46 40.47 -24.08
N CYS A 597 -12.45 39.58 -24.11
CA CYS A 597 -13.84 39.96 -23.85
C CYS A 597 -14.04 40.31 -22.37
N LYS A 598 -14.69 41.45 -22.08
CA LYS A 598 -14.95 41.94 -20.71
C LYS A 598 -16.14 41.27 -20.00
N ARG A 599 -16.83 40.32 -20.65
CA ARG A 599 -17.95 39.55 -20.06
C ARG A 599 -17.51 38.11 -19.80
N LEU A 600 -17.69 37.63 -18.57
CA LEU A 600 -17.36 36.26 -18.12
C LEU A 600 -18.23 35.21 -18.85
N PHE A 601 -17.64 34.04 -19.13
CA PHE A 601 -18.28 32.91 -19.81
C PHE A 601 -18.96 31.95 -18.82
N TRP A 602 -20.10 31.39 -19.24
CA TRP A 602 -20.61 30.11 -18.75
C TRP A 602 -20.83 29.21 -19.98
N ILE A 603 -20.20 28.04 -20.00
CA ILE A 603 -20.49 26.97 -20.97
C ILE A 603 -21.20 25.87 -20.18
N GLU A 604 -22.52 25.85 -20.24
CA GLU A 604 -23.28 24.63 -19.94
C GLU A 604 -23.25 23.76 -21.20
N VAL A 605 -22.69 22.56 -21.04
CA VAL A 605 -22.84 21.46 -22.00
C VAL A 605 -24.30 20.98 -21.88
N PRO A 606 -25.09 20.91 -22.97
CA PRO A 606 -26.48 20.49 -22.87
C PRO A 606 -26.58 19.00 -22.52
N ASP A 607 -27.51 18.68 -21.62
CA ASP A 607 -28.17 17.37 -21.58
C ASP A 607 -28.73 17.07 -22.98
N ILE A 608 -28.35 15.92 -23.52
CA ILE A 608 -28.96 15.35 -24.72
C ILE A 608 -30.24 14.68 -24.23
N GLU A 609 -31.38 15.33 -24.47
CA GLU A 609 -32.67 14.68 -24.39
C GLU A 609 -32.78 13.65 -25.52
N ASP A 610 -33.23 12.44 -25.15
CA ASP A 610 -33.47 11.31 -26.02
C ASP A 610 -34.43 11.67 -27.18
N GLU A 611 -33.88 11.82 -28.38
CA GLU A 611 -34.59 11.45 -29.61
C GLU A 611 -34.09 10.07 -30.02
N GLN A 612 -35.03 9.13 -30.16
CA GLN A 612 -34.78 7.79 -30.70
C GLN A 612 -34.26 7.91 -32.13
N ASP A 613 -32.94 7.81 -32.29
CA ASP A 613 -32.28 7.54 -33.56
C ASP A 613 -31.38 6.32 -33.38
N ASP A 614 -31.39 5.43 -34.37
CA ASP A 614 -30.69 4.14 -34.40
C ASP A 614 -29.24 4.25 -33.87
N GLU A 615 -28.83 3.34 -32.97
CA GLU A 615 -27.45 3.26 -32.41
C GLU A 615 -26.39 3.31 -33.52
N VAL A 616 -25.82 4.49 -33.76
CA VAL A 616 -24.58 4.65 -34.49
C VAL A 616 -23.46 4.56 -33.46
N ASP A 617 -22.72 3.44 -33.45
CA ASP A 617 -21.51 3.30 -32.66
C ASP A 617 -20.56 4.48 -33.00
N ASP A 618 -20.37 5.44 -32.08
CA ASP A 618 -19.40 6.54 -32.23
C ASP A 618 -17.97 6.00 -32.13
N LEU A 619 -17.48 5.49 -33.27
CA LEU A 619 -16.16 4.90 -33.43
C LEU A 619 -15.16 5.99 -33.82
N GLU A 620 -14.23 6.32 -32.94
CA GLU A 620 -13.17 7.31 -33.22
C GLU A 620 -11.77 6.73 -33.20
N ILE A 621 -10.93 7.13 -34.17
CA ILE A 621 -9.52 6.78 -34.30
C ILE A 621 -8.64 8.02 -34.47
N SER A 622 -7.43 7.99 -33.89
CA SER A 622 -6.50 9.10 -34.04
C SER A 622 -5.88 9.19 -35.44
N LEU A 623 -5.49 10.40 -35.84
CA LEU A 623 -4.77 10.63 -37.09
C LEU A 623 -3.39 9.94 -37.10
N HIS A 624 -2.76 9.79 -35.94
CA HIS A 624 -1.46 9.13 -35.79
C HIS A 624 -1.54 7.64 -36.06
N ALA A 625 -2.61 7.01 -35.59
CA ALA A 625 -2.89 5.61 -35.80
C ALA A 625 -3.17 5.28 -37.27
N ILE A 626 -3.84 6.17 -38.01
CA ILE A 626 -4.07 6.00 -39.45
C ILE A 626 -2.80 6.21 -40.27
N ARG A 627 -2.02 7.26 -39.96
CA ARG A 627 -0.80 7.61 -40.72
C ARG A 627 0.42 6.77 -40.35
N GLY A 628 0.32 5.89 -39.36
CA GLY A 628 1.44 5.09 -38.91
C GLY A 628 2.56 5.88 -38.20
N THR A 629 2.28 7.11 -37.74
CA THR A 629 3.31 8.01 -37.17
C THR A 629 3.41 7.84 -35.66
N CYS A 630 4.62 7.61 -35.15
CA CYS A 630 4.91 7.56 -33.71
C CYS A 630 5.07 8.96 -33.13
N ASN A 631 4.48 9.23 -31.97
CA ASN A 631 4.73 10.43 -31.17
C ASN A 631 4.97 10.06 -29.70
N SER A 632 5.27 11.05 -28.85
CA SER A 632 5.50 10.87 -27.41
C SER A 632 4.27 10.40 -26.62
N SER A 633 3.08 10.43 -27.22
CA SER A 633 1.80 10.01 -26.63
C SER A 633 1.35 8.63 -27.11
N THR A 634 2.18 7.90 -27.86
CA THR A 634 1.88 6.57 -28.40
C THR A 634 2.97 5.57 -28.02
N MET A 635 2.61 4.30 -27.82
CA MET A 635 3.56 3.23 -27.51
C MET A 635 3.40 2.09 -28.53
N GLN A 636 4.53 1.54 -28.98
CA GLN A 636 4.52 0.34 -29.81
C GLN A 636 4.94 -0.86 -28.99
N LEU A 637 4.22 -1.97 -29.14
CA LEU A 637 4.57 -3.22 -28.50
C LEU A 637 4.39 -4.39 -29.46
N PRO A 638 5.29 -5.39 -29.42
CA PRO A 638 5.07 -6.64 -30.12
C PRO A 638 4.00 -7.46 -29.39
N ALA A 639 3.05 -8.02 -30.14
CA ALA A 639 2.11 -9.01 -29.63
C ALA A 639 2.12 -10.26 -30.50
N LYS A 640 1.52 -11.35 -30.01
CA LYS A 640 1.26 -12.55 -30.82
C LYS A 640 -0.24 -12.80 -30.91
N VAL A 641 -0.77 -12.87 -32.11
CA VAL A 641 -2.15 -13.30 -32.37
C VAL A 641 -2.09 -14.67 -33.04
N LEU A 642 -2.70 -15.69 -32.44
CA LEU A 642 -2.66 -17.08 -32.94
C LEU A 642 -1.22 -17.55 -33.29
N GLY A 643 -0.25 -17.19 -32.44
CA GLY A 643 1.16 -17.56 -32.60
C GLY A 643 1.95 -16.70 -33.60
N LYS A 644 1.31 -15.80 -34.36
CA LYS A 644 1.99 -14.89 -35.30
C LYS A 644 2.28 -13.54 -34.66
N THR A 645 3.50 -13.05 -34.82
CA THR A 645 3.89 -11.72 -34.31
C THR A 645 3.20 -10.61 -35.09
N VAL A 646 2.62 -9.66 -34.37
CA VAL A 646 1.97 -8.46 -34.89
C VAL A 646 2.52 -7.23 -34.16
N LEU A 647 2.58 -6.09 -34.86
CA LEU A 647 2.96 -4.82 -34.26
C LEU A 647 1.72 -4.06 -33.76
N VAL A 648 1.68 -3.79 -32.47
CA VAL A 648 0.56 -3.13 -31.81
C VAL A 648 0.91 -1.69 -31.47
N LEU A 649 -0.03 -0.78 -31.75
CA LEU A 649 0.00 0.59 -31.25
C LEU A 649 -0.95 0.72 -30.07
N VAL A 650 -0.45 1.18 -28.93
CA VAL A 650 -1.28 1.68 -27.83
C VAL A 650 -1.48 3.18 -28.03
N ASP A 651 -2.72 3.56 -28.26
CA ASP A 651 -3.08 4.92 -28.69
C ASP A 651 -4.21 5.50 -27.84
N LEU A 652 -3.89 6.53 -27.07
CA LEU A 652 -4.85 7.26 -26.25
C LEU A 652 -5.82 8.11 -27.08
N GLY A 653 -5.52 8.36 -28.36
CA GLY A 653 -6.41 9.07 -29.27
C GLY A 653 -7.42 8.17 -29.99
N SER A 654 -7.39 6.85 -29.75
CA SER A 654 -8.32 5.89 -30.33
C SER A 654 -9.30 5.37 -29.28
N THR A 655 -10.60 5.41 -29.56
CA THR A 655 -11.63 4.98 -28.61
C THR A 655 -11.73 3.46 -28.49
N HIS A 656 -11.70 2.75 -29.63
CA HIS A 656 -11.88 1.31 -29.73
C HIS A 656 -10.61 0.62 -30.23
N ASN A 657 -10.61 -0.71 -30.22
CA ASN A 657 -9.52 -1.48 -30.80
C ASN A 657 -9.72 -1.67 -32.29
N PHE A 658 -8.64 -1.54 -33.06
CA PHE A 658 -8.69 -1.70 -34.51
C PHE A 658 -7.70 -2.74 -34.98
N LEU A 659 -8.05 -3.46 -36.05
CA LEU A 659 -7.18 -4.42 -36.71
C LEU A 659 -7.04 -4.05 -38.18
N ARG A 660 -5.83 -4.19 -38.72
CA ARG A 660 -5.58 -3.99 -40.13
C ARG A 660 -6.38 -4.99 -40.95
N GLU A 661 -7.17 -4.49 -41.90
CA GLU A 661 -8.00 -5.32 -42.79
C GLU A 661 -7.23 -6.48 -43.44
N GLY A 662 -6.08 -6.20 -44.06
CA GLY A 662 -5.25 -7.21 -44.73
C GLY A 662 -4.66 -8.27 -43.80
N LEU A 663 -4.70 -8.07 -42.48
CA LEU A 663 -4.22 -9.03 -41.49
C LEU A 663 -5.26 -10.12 -41.20
N VAL A 664 -6.56 -9.82 -41.32
CA VAL A 664 -7.64 -10.74 -40.98
C VAL A 664 -7.56 -12.06 -41.76
N PRO A 665 -7.44 -12.06 -43.11
CA PRO A 665 -7.33 -13.30 -43.87
C PRO A 665 -6.02 -14.05 -43.56
N ARG A 666 -4.94 -13.33 -43.24
CA ARG A 666 -3.63 -13.91 -42.94
C ARG A 666 -3.60 -14.62 -41.60
N LEU A 667 -4.40 -14.18 -40.64
CA LEU A 667 -4.56 -14.80 -39.33
C LEU A 667 -5.69 -15.85 -39.31
N GLY A 668 -6.53 -15.92 -40.35
CA GLY A 668 -7.69 -16.82 -40.38
C GLY A 668 -8.83 -16.40 -39.44
N LEU A 669 -8.90 -15.11 -39.09
CA LEU A 669 -9.96 -14.58 -38.22
C LEU A 669 -11.27 -14.44 -39.00
N LYS A 670 -12.41 -14.65 -38.33
CA LYS A 670 -13.75 -14.50 -38.92
C LYS A 670 -14.28 -13.09 -38.66
N ILE A 671 -14.63 -12.36 -39.73
CA ILE A 671 -15.27 -11.04 -39.63
C ILE A 671 -16.79 -11.21 -39.58
N GLN A 672 -17.42 -10.60 -38.58
CA GLN A 672 -18.86 -10.36 -38.60
C GLN A 672 -19.12 -9.08 -39.38
N LYS A 673 -19.61 -9.20 -40.62
CA LYS A 673 -19.90 -8.04 -41.48
C LYS A 673 -21.08 -7.25 -40.90
N LYS A 674 -20.89 -5.95 -40.70
CA LYS A 674 -21.93 -5.00 -40.28
C LYS A 674 -21.96 -3.87 -41.31
N SER A 675 -23.02 -3.79 -42.11
CA SER A 675 -23.15 -2.80 -43.18
C SER A 675 -23.36 -1.40 -42.60
N GLY A 676 -22.66 -0.39 -43.14
CA GLY A 676 -22.80 1.00 -42.72
C GLY A 676 -21.93 1.42 -41.54
N LEU A 677 -21.05 0.56 -41.04
CA LEU A 677 -20.13 0.89 -39.95
C LEU A 677 -19.06 1.90 -40.43
N GLN A 678 -19.01 3.08 -39.82
CA GLN A 678 -18.06 4.14 -40.15
C GLN A 678 -17.26 4.54 -38.92
N VAL A 679 -15.97 4.79 -39.11
CA VAL A 679 -15.04 5.25 -38.08
C VAL A 679 -14.67 6.69 -38.38
N CYS A 680 -14.92 7.59 -37.43
CA CYS A 680 -14.53 8.98 -37.50
C CYS A 680 -13.04 9.13 -37.16
N VAL A 681 -12.31 9.84 -38.00
CA VAL A 681 -10.91 10.19 -37.77
C VAL A 681 -10.86 11.54 -37.07
N ALA A 682 -9.84 11.77 -36.25
CA ALA A 682 -9.67 13.04 -35.53
C ALA A 682 -9.69 14.33 -36.41
N ASN A 683 -9.49 14.23 -37.72
CA ASN A 683 -9.62 15.34 -38.68
C ASN A 683 -11.05 15.54 -39.22
N GLY A 684 -12.02 14.75 -38.76
CA GLY A 684 -13.42 14.75 -39.20
C GLY A 684 -13.73 13.85 -40.40
N GLU A 685 -12.74 13.17 -40.99
CA GLU A 685 -12.96 12.22 -42.08
C GLU A 685 -13.62 10.93 -41.57
N ARG A 686 -14.38 10.24 -42.43
CA ARG A 686 -15.03 8.97 -42.09
C ARG A 686 -14.46 7.84 -42.93
N VAL A 687 -13.96 6.81 -42.25
CA VAL A 687 -13.37 5.62 -42.87
C VAL A 687 -14.35 4.45 -42.73
N PRO A 688 -14.69 3.74 -43.83
CA PRO A 688 -15.57 2.59 -43.75
C PRO A 688 -14.88 1.43 -43.02
N SER A 689 -15.61 0.76 -42.13
CA SER A 689 -15.19 -0.47 -41.47
C SER A 689 -15.95 -1.66 -42.03
N ILE A 690 -15.23 -2.75 -42.29
CA ILE A 690 -15.79 -3.95 -42.94
C ILE A 690 -16.56 -4.82 -41.95
N GLY A 691 -16.30 -4.67 -40.66
CA GLY A 691 -16.97 -5.43 -39.60
C GLY A 691 -16.14 -5.55 -38.33
N ILE A 692 -16.51 -6.54 -37.52
CA ILE A 692 -15.91 -6.78 -36.20
C ILE A 692 -15.36 -8.20 -36.13
N CYS A 693 -14.13 -8.33 -35.65
CA CYS A 693 -13.56 -9.59 -35.20
C CYS A 693 -13.80 -9.70 -33.69
N LYS A 694 -14.76 -10.53 -33.27
CA LYS A 694 -15.05 -10.73 -31.85
C LYS A 694 -14.06 -11.68 -31.20
N SER A 695 -13.73 -11.40 -29.93
CA SER A 695 -13.02 -12.31 -29.04
C SER A 695 -11.66 -12.77 -29.59
N VAL A 696 -10.90 -11.84 -30.18
CA VAL A 696 -9.55 -12.13 -30.68
C VAL A 696 -8.62 -12.32 -29.48
N GLN A 697 -8.00 -13.50 -29.41
CA GLN A 697 -7.00 -13.84 -28.41
C GLN A 697 -5.61 -13.37 -28.86
N PHE A 698 -4.90 -12.64 -28.00
CA PHE A 698 -3.57 -12.12 -28.29
C PHE A 698 -2.67 -12.12 -27.05
N VAL A 699 -1.36 -12.22 -27.27
CA VAL A 699 -0.36 -12.31 -26.19
C VAL A 699 0.55 -11.10 -26.22
N VAL A 700 0.68 -10.39 -25.10
CA VAL A 700 1.64 -9.29 -24.94
C VAL A 700 2.57 -9.62 -23.77
N ALA A 701 3.89 -9.60 -24.00
CA ALA A 701 4.92 -9.81 -22.96
C ALA A 701 4.67 -11.03 -22.03
N ASN A 702 4.05 -12.09 -22.56
CA ASN A 702 3.64 -13.36 -21.91
C ASN A 702 2.25 -13.40 -21.23
N ASN A 703 1.45 -12.35 -21.33
CA ASN A 703 0.07 -12.34 -20.82
C ASN A 703 -0.92 -12.51 -21.96
N ASN A 704 -1.93 -13.34 -21.77
CA ASN A 704 -3.02 -13.55 -22.72
C ASN A 704 -4.13 -12.52 -22.48
N PHE A 705 -4.58 -11.89 -23.56
CA PHE A 705 -5.66 -10.91 -23.57
C PHE A 705 -6.67 -11.30 -24.63
N GLN A 706 -7.91 -10.88 -24.40
CA GLN A 706 -9.02 -11.06 -25.33
C GLN A 706 -9.70 -9.71 -25.53
N ALA A 707 -9.95 -9.35 -26.78
CA ALA A 707 -10.73 -8.16 -27.10
C ALA A 707 -11.44 -8.28 -28.46
N ASP A 708 -12.46 -7.44 -28.64
CA ASP A 708 -13.11 -7.24 -29.92
C ASP A 708 -12.36 -6.17 -30.72
N PHE A 709 -12.22 -6.37 -32.03
CA PHE A 709 -11.50 -5.47 -32.93
C PHE A 709 -12.33 -5.08 -34.14
N TYR A 710 -12.40 -3.78 -34.43
CA TYR A 710 -13.00 -3.25 -35.65
C TYR A 710 -11.97 -3.27 -36.80
N THR A 711 -12.40 -3.65 -38.00
CA THR A 711 -11.46 -3.81 -39.13
C THR A 711 -11.47 -2.60 -40.05
N ILE A 712 -10.34 -1.91 -40.16
CA ILE A 712 -10.17 -0.74 -41.03
C ILE A 712 -8.83 -0.78 -41.76
N PRO A 713 -8.63 0.07 -42.80
CA PRO A 713 -7.33 0.26 -43.43
C PRO A 713 -6.39 0.96 -42.43
N LEU A 714 -5.30 0.28 -42.04
CA LEU A 714 -4.27 0.81 -41.16
C LEU A 714 -2.90 0.76 -41.83
N GLU A 715 -2.16 1.87 -41.78
CA GLU A 715 -0.76 1.94 -42.22
C GLU A 715 0.19 1.99 -41.02
N GLY A 716 1.38 1.39 -41.15
CA GLY A 716 2.39 1.35 -40.07
C GLY A 716 2.17 0.31 -38.96
N PHE A 717 0.93 -0.01 -38.59
CA PHE A 717 0.60 -0.95 -37.49
C PHE A 717 -0.37 -2.06 -37.88
N ASP A 718 -0.24 -3.22 -37.25
CA ASP A 718 -1.12 -4.37 -37.48
C ASP A 718 -2.38 -4.33 -36.61
N MET A 719 -2.26 -3.75 -35.41
CA MET A 719 -3.29 -3.73 -34.38
C MET A 719 -3.21 -2.43 -33.57
N ILE A 720 -4.35 -1.91 -33.13
CA ILE A 720 -4.45 -0.75 -32.24
C ILE A 720 -5.25 -1.15 -31.02
N LEU A 721 -4.73 -0.80 -29.84
CA LEU A 721 -5.42 -0.94 -28.56
C LEU A 721 -5.87 0.44 -28.10
N GLY A 722 -7.18 0.64 -28.09
CA GLY A 722 -7.82 1.92 -27.77
C GLY A 722 -8.14 2.09 -26.29
N VAL A 723 -8.53 3.31 -25.92
CA VAL A 723 -8.78 3.72 -24.53
C VAL A 723 -9.86 2.88 -23.85
N LYS A 724 -10.94 2.51 -24.53
CA LYS A 724 -12.00 1.69 -23.92
C LYS A 724 -11.46 0.36 -23.39
N TRP A 725 -10.58 -0.29 -24.15
CA TRP A 725 -9.93 -1.52 -23.69
C TRP A 725 -8.91 -1.23 -22.59
N LEU A 726 -8.09 -0.19 -22.72
CA LEU A 726 -7.13 0.19 -21.68
C LEU A 726 -7.81 0.45 -20.33
N CYS A 727 -8.98 1.09 -20.32
CA CYS A 727 -9.76 1.30 -19.09
C CYS A 727 -10.19 -0.01 -18.41
N THR A 728 -10.33 -1.12 -19.14
CA THR A 728 -10.65 -2.43 -18.56
C THR A 728 -9.48 -3.06 -17.80
N LEU A 729 -8.26 -2.53 -17.94
CA LEU A 729 -7.08 -3.03 -17.23
C LEU A 729 -6.93 -2.42 -15.82
N GLY A 730 -7.83 -1.53 -15.41
CA GLY A 730 -7.74 -0.82 -14.13
C GLY A 730 -6.73 0.32 -14.13
N PRO A 731 -6.29 0.80 -12.94
CA PRO A 731 -5.31 1.87 -12.84
C PRO A 731 -3.99 1.49 -13.52
N ILE A 732 -3.61 2.29 -14.51
CA ILE A 732 -2.39 2.09 -15.29
C ILE A 732 -1.33 3.08 -14.84
N LEU A 733 -0.20 2.58 -14.33
CA LEU A 733 1.00 3.36 -14.10
C LEU A 733 1.87 3.33 -15.35
N TRP A 734 2.07 4.52 -15.92
CA TRP A 734 2.95 4.73 -17.07
C TRP A 734 4.30 5.26 -16.59
N ASP A 735 5.36 4.58 -16.98
CA ASP A 735 6.72 5.10 -16.88
C ASP A 735 7.22 5.44 -18.27
N PHE A 736 7.14 6.72 -18.65
CA PHE A 736 7.59 7.19 -19.95
C PHE A 736 9.12 7.21 -20.09
N SER A 737 9.87 7.18 -19.00
CA SER A 737 11.34 7.13 -19.03
C SER A 737 11.83 5.76 -19.50
N PHE A 738 11.16 4.71 -19.04
CA PHE A 738 11.46 3.33 -19.41
C PHE A 738 10.49 2.76 -20.46
N LEU A 739 9.50 3.55 -20.89
CA LEU A 739 8.41 3.14 -21.77
C LEU A 739 7.70 1.87 -21.28
N THR A 740 7.39 1.81 -19.97
CA THR A 740 6.68 0.68 -19.37
C THR A 740 5.27 1.08 -18.93
N MET A 741 4.36 0.10 -18.96
CA MET A 741 2.97 0.26 -18.54
C MET A 741 2.63 -0.84 -17.56
N GLN A 742 2.38 -0.49 -16.29
CA GLN A 742 2.00 -1.43 -15.25
C GLN A 742 0.52 -1.24 -14.91
N PHE A 743 -0.18 -2.30 -14.54
CA PHE A 743 -1.56 -2.19 -14.07
C PHE A 743 -1.75 -2.97 -12.77
N ALA A 744 -2.60 -2.47 -11.89
CA ALA A 744 -2.90 -3.18 -10.64
C ALA A 744 -3.84 -4.34 -10.93
N GLY A 745 -3.49 -5.55 -10.46
CA GLY A 745 -4.44 -6.65 -10.39
C GLY A 745 -5.57 -6.26 -9.45
N GLU A 746 -6.80 -6.30 -9.94
CA GLU A 746 -7.94 -5.71 -9.24
C GLU A 746 -8.25 -6.46 -7.95
N ILE A 747 -8.13 -5.81 -6.80
CA ILE A 747 -8.66 -6.32 -5.54
C ILE A 747 -9.95 -5.59 -5.22
N HIS A 748 -11.01 -6.36 -5.07
CA HIS A 748 -12.38 -5.88 -4.92
C HIS A 748 -12.91 -6.22 -3.53
N HIS A 749 -13.45 -5.23 -2.83
CA HIS A 749 -13.95 -5.37 -1.47
C HIS A 749 -15.47 -5.23 -1.40
N VAL A 750 -16.16 -6.37 -1.29
CA VAL A 750 -17.61 -6.46 -1.16
C VAL A 750 -18.05 -6.32 0.29
N ILE A 751 -19.34 -6.04 0.51
CA ILE A 751 -19.86 -5.77 1.86
C ILE A 751 -19.69 -7.00 2.76
N ASN A 752 -19.26 -6.79 4.01
CA ASN A 752 -19.21 -7.85 5.01
C ASN A 752 -20.64 -8.30 5.40
N PRO A 753 -21.00 -9.59 5.25
CA PRO A 753 -22.32 -10.12 5.61
C PRO A 753 -22.45 -10.32 7.13
N ASP A 754 -22.31 -9.23 7.88
CA ASP A 754 -22.37 -9.18 9.35
C ASP A 754 -23.83 -9.16 9.85
N PRO A 755 -24.31 -10.19 10.57
CA PRO A 755 -25.68 -10.25 11.08
C PRO A 755 -26.04 -9.13 12.06
N PHE A 756 -25.05 -8.61 12.80
CA PHE A 756 -25.26 -7.61 13.84
C PHE A 756 -25.13 -6.18 13.30
N ARG A 757 -24.05 -5.87 12.56
CA ARG A 757 -23.80 -4.50 12.06
C ARG A 757 -24.12 -4.30 10.58
N GLY A 758 -24.24 -5.37 9.82
CA GLY A 758 -24.38 -5.30 8.38
C GLY A 758 -25.70 -4.67 7.94
N VAL A 759 -25.65 -3.94 6.82
CA VAL A 759 -26.78 -3.19 6.25
C VAL A 759 -28.00 -4.06 5.91
N PHE A 760 -27.82 -5.36 5.71
CA PHE A 760 -28.89 -6.32 5.41
C PHE A 760 -29.11 -7.34 6.54
N GLY A 761 -28.48 -7.15 7.70
CA GLY A 761 -28.58 -8.06 8.84
C GLY A 761 -28.21 -9.49 8.45
N SER A 762 -29.13 -10.44 8.67
CA SER A 762 -28.91 -11.86 8.34
C SER A 762 -29.31 -12.26 6.92
N ASP A 763 -29.70 -11.32 6.06
CA ASP A 763 -30.15 -11.61 4.69
C ASP A 763 -28.97 -11.90 3.74
N ALA A 764 -28.57 -13.17 3.69
CA ALA A 764 -27.48 -13.65 2.86
C ALA A 764 -27.67 -13.42 1.35
N THR A 765 -28.92 -13.40 0.86
CA THR A 765 -29.20 -13.25 -0.57
C THR A 765 -28.91 -11.83 -1.05
N ARG A 766 -29.19 -10.81 -0.24
CA ARG A 766 -28.82 -9.42 -0.57
C ARG A 766 -27.32 -9.21 -0.58
N TYR A 767 -26.58 -9.84 0.33
CA TYR A 767 -25.11 -9.81 0.29
C TYR A 767 -24.55 -10.59 -0.91
N ALA A 768 -25.10 -11.75 -1.25
CA ALA A 768 -24.67 -12.48 -2.43
C ALA A 768 -24.94 -11.69 -3.72
N LYS A 769 -26.06 -10.95 -3.76
CA LYS A 769 -26.35 -10.02 -4.86
C LYS A 769 -25.33 -8.89 -4.95
N ASP A 770 -24.86 -8.32 -3.84
CA ASP A 770 -23.76 -7.34 -3.85
C ASP A 770 -22.50 -7.92 -4.52
N VAL A 771 -22.17 -9.18 -4.28
CA VAL A 771 -21.05 -9.86 -4.98
C VAL A 771 -21.33 -10.02 -6.47
N GLN A 772 -22.54 -10.44 -6.84
CA GLN A 772 -22.92 -10.60 -8.24
C GLN A 772 -22.89 -9.25 -8.99
N ASP A 773 -23.54 -8.23 -8.44
CA ASP A 773 -23.57 -6.88 -9.01
C ASP A 773 -22.14 -6.33 -9.11
N HIS A 774 -21.28 -6.57 -8.11
CA HIS A 774 -19.87 -6.16 -8.18
C HIS A 774 -19.10 -6.88 -9.28
N ILE A 775 -19.34 -8.18 -9.50
CA ILE A 775 -18.74 -8.90 -10.64
C ILE A 775 -19.24 -8.34 -11.97
N GLU A 776 -20.55 -8.11 -12.10
CA GLU A 776 -21.20 -7.66 -13.35
C GLU A 776 -20.81 -6.24 -13.74
N TYR A 777 -20.76 -5.31 -12.77
CA TYR A 777 -20.59 -3.87 -13.03
C TYR A 777 -19.25 -3.31 -12.55
N GLY A 778 -18.56 -4.01 -11.65
CA GLY A 778 -17.28 -3.59 -11.06
C GLY A 778 -16.06 -4.36 -11.60
N THR A 779 -16.26 -5.37 -12.46
CA THR A 779 -15.18 -6.16 -13.08
C THR A 779 -15.48 -6.40 -14.56
N SER A 780 -14.63 -7.17 -15.25
CA SER A 780 -14.89 -7.65 -16.62
C SER A 780 -16.01 -8.70 -16.75
N GLY A 781 -16.71 -9.01 -15.65
CA GLY A 781 -17.59 -10.18 -15.53
C GLY A 781 -16.84 -11.50 -15.27
N LYS A 782 -15.50 -11.44 -15.16
CA LYS A 782 -14.62 -12.57 -14.84
C LYS A 782 -13.70 -12.20 -13.69
N VAL A 783 -13.47 -13.17 -12.81
CA VAL A 783 -12.60 -13.02 -11.64
C VAL A 783 -11.69 -14.24 -11.47
N ALA A 784 -10.58 -14.04 -10.79
CA ALA A 784 -9.64 -15.10 -10.43
C ALA A 784 -10.17 -15.94 -9.28
N GLY A 785 -10.77 -15.29 -8.29
CA GLY A 785 -11.38 -15.98 -7.19
C GLY A 785 -11.91 -15.08 -6.10
N PHE A 786 -12.54 -15.72 -5.13
CA PHE A 786 -13.08 -15.12 -3.92
C PHE A 786 -12.39 -15.75 -2.70
N ILE A 787 -11.93 -14.91 -1.77
CA ILE A 787 -11.33 -15.35 -0.51
C ILE A 787 -12.08 -14.77 0.68
N ALA A 788 -12.32 -15.60 1.69
CA ALA A 788 -12.92 -15.15 2.95
C ALA A 788 -12.44 -15.97 4.14
N GLU A 789 -12.24 -15.30 5.28
CA GLU A 789 -12.28 -15.96 6.59
C GLU A 789 -13.71 -16.49 6.80
N THR A 790 -13.85 -17.77 7.13
CA THR A 790 -15.19 -18.40 7.25
C THR A 790 -15.98 -17.89 8.46
N ILE A 791 -15.24 -17.45 9.48
CA ILE A 791 -15.69 -16.55 10.54
C ILE A 791 -14.63 -15.45 10.63
N GLN A 792 -15.03 -14.19 10.44
CA GLN A 792 -14.13 -13.04 10.44
C GLN A 792 -13.41 -12.90 11.78
N GLY A 793 -12.14 -13.27 11.82
CA GLY A 793 -11.42 -13.45 13.06
C GLY A 793 -10.92 -12.13 13.64
N VAL A 794 -10.23 -11.31 12.85
CA VAL A 794 -9.77 -9.98 13.29
C VAL A 794 -10.93 -8.98 13.36
N GLY A 795 -11.87 -9.08 12.41
CA GLY A 795 -13.09 -8.28 12.32
C GLY A 795 -14.03 -8.40 13.52
N GLY A 796 -13.78 -9.32 14.47
CA GLY A 796 -14.51 -9.40 15.74
C GLY A 796 -15.27 -10.71 15.95
N ALA A 797 -14.73 -11.83 15.46
CA ALA A 797 -15.37 -13.15 15.48
C ALA A 797 -16.78 -13.12 14.87
N VAL A 798 -16.92 -12.43 13.74
CA VAL A 798 -18.21 -12.26 13.05
C VAL A 798 -18.49 -13.49 12.20
N GLU A 799 -19.55 -14.22 12.55
CA GLU A 799 -20.09 -15.26 11.69
C GLU A 799 -20.79 -14.62 10.49
N LEU A 800 -20.52 -15.14 9.29
CA LEU A 800 -21.17 -14.65 8.08
C LEU A 800 -22.67 -14.99 8.10
N ALA A 801 -23.49 -14.17 7.46
CA ALA A 801 -24.93 -14.43 7.29
C ALA A 801 -25.19 -15.88 6.83
N PRO A 802 -26.18 -16.60 7.41
CA PRO A 802 -26.42 -18.01 7.10
C PRO A 802 -26.70 -18.25 5.62
N GLY A 803 -25.95 -19.15 4.98
CA GLY A 803 -26.11 -19.51 3.57
C GLY A 803 -25.41 -18.56 2.59
N TYR A 804 -24.67 -17.57 3.07
CA TYR A 804 -23.94 -16.60 2.24
C TYR A 804 -22.88 -17.27 1.36
N LEU A 805 -21.98 -18.07 1.96
CA LEU A 805 -20.88 -18.69 1.21
C LEU A 805 -21.38 -19.62 0.11
N LYS A 806 -22.50 -20.31 0.36
CA LYS A 806 -23.11 -21.20 -0.64
C LYS A 806 -23.51 -20.44 -1.91
N GLN A 807 -24.20 -19.31 -1.76
CA GLN A 807 -24.63 -18.48 -2.88
C GLN A 807 -23.42 -17.83 -3.60
N VAL A 808 -22.46 -17.30 -2.83
CA VAL A 808 -21.27 -16.65 -3.40
C VAL A 808 -20.38 -17.62 -4.17
N TYR A 809 -20.19 -18.84 -3.67
CA TYR A 809 -19.36 -19.82 -4.37
C TYR A 809 -19.96 -20.19 -5.74
N ASP A 810 -21.29 -20.31 -5.84
CA ASP A 810 -21.97 -20.53 -7.11
C ASP A 810 -21.80 -19.35 -8.08
N ILE A 811 -21.88 -18.11 -7.58
CA ILE A 811 -21.68 -16.89 -8.38
C ILE A 811 -20.24 -16.81 -8.91
N VAL A 812 -19.25 -17.00 -8.03
CA VAL A 812 -17.82 -16.89 -8.37
C VAL A 812 -17.39 -17.95 -9.38
N ARG A 813 -17.86 -19.20 -9.20
CA ARG A 813 -17.58 -20.29 -10.16
C ARG A 813 -18.21 -20.03 -11.52
N LYS A 814 -19.42 -19.47 -11.59
CA LYS A 814 -20.03 -19.01 -12.87
C LYS A 814 -19.21 -17.91 -13.55
N ALA A 815 -18.59 -17.04 -12.76
CA ALA A 815 -17.66 -16.03 -13.25
C ALA A 815 -16.26 -16.59 -13.62
N GLY A 816 -16.05 -17.91 -13.51
CA GLY A 816 -14.79 -18.58 -13.88
C GLY A 816 -13.68 -18.47 -12.83
N GLY A 817 -14.00 -18.02 -11.61
CA GLY A 817 -13.05 -17.95 -10.50
C GLY A 817 -13.13 -19.16 -9.56
N VAL A 818 -12.17 -19.25 -8.64
CA VAL A 818 -12.13 -20.26 -7.57
C VAL A 818 -12.47 -19.69 -6.20
N CYS A 819 -12.93 -20.54 -5.29
CA CYS A 819 -13.34 -20.17 -3.95
C CYS A 819 -12.30 -20.61 -2.92
N ILE A 820 -11.79 -19.66 -2.14
CA ILE A 820 -10.73 -19.87 -1.15
C ILE A 820 -11.31 -19.67 0.26
N ALA A 821 -11.19 -20.69 1.11
CA ALA A 821 -11.49 -20.58 2.53
C ALA A 821 -10.22 -20.30 3.32
N ASP A 822 -10.17 -19.13 3.97
CA ASP A 822 -9.13 -18.81 4.94
C ASP A 822 -9.50 -19.39 6.31
N GLU A 823 -8.90 -20.54 6.62
CA GLU A 823 -9.10 -21.30 7.85
C GLU A 823 -8.01 -21.04 8.89
N VAL A 824 -7.22 -19.98 8.74
CA VAL A 824 -6.08 -19.67 9.62
C VAL A 824 -6.51 -19.51 11.09
N GLN A 825 -7.73 -19.05 11.38
CA GLN A 825 -8.24 -18.93 12.75
C GLN A 825 -9.34 -19.94 13.12
N THR A 826 -10.08 -20.44 12.13
CA THR A 826 -11.32 -21.21 12.32
C THR A 826 -11.15 -22.72 12.23
N GLY A 827 -10.08 -23.20 11.59
CA GLY A 827 -9.88 -24.62 11.34
C GLY A 827 -9.55 -25.46 12.58
N PHE A 828 -9.19 -26.73 12.34
CA PHE A 828 -8.70 -27.67 13.36
C PHE A 828 -9.69 -27.94 14.52
N GLY A 829 -11.00 -27.97 14.23
CA GLY A 829 -12.04 -28.32 15.20
C GLY A 829 -12.41 -27.20 16.17
N ARG A 830 -11.85 -25.99 15.99
CA ARG A 830 -12.07 -24.83 16.87
C ARG A 830 -13.54 -24.44 17.03
N THR A 831 -14.31 -24.52 15.94
CA THR A 831 -15.74 -24.19 15.94
C THR A 831 -16.61 -25.25 16.63
N GLY A 832 -16.01 -26.40 16.98
CA GLY A 832 -16.65 -27.53 17.67
C GLY A 832 -17.51 -28.38 16.76
N SER A 833 -18.50 -27.77 16.10
CA SER A 833 -19.44 -28.51 15.24
C SER A 833 -18.77 -29.22 14.06
N HIS A 834 -17.70 -28.66 13.51
CA HIS A 834 -17.00 -29.16 12.33
C HIS A 834 -15.49 -29.04 12.49
N TYR A 835 -14.74 -29.76 11.65
CA TYR A 835 -13.29 -29.69 11.67
C TYR A 835 -12.79 -28.39 11.00
N TRP A 836 -13.46 -27.96 9.92
CA TRP A 836 -13.20 -26.71 9.22
C TRP A 836 -14.38 -25.75 9.31
N GLY A 837 -14.12 -24.45 9.39
CA GLY A 837 -15.14 -23.43 9.53
C GLY A 837 -16.09 -23.33 8.33
N PHE A 838 -15.61 -23.51 7.09
CA PHE A 838 -16.45 -23.45 5.89
C PHE A 838 -17.60 -24.48 5.91
N GLU A 839 -17.42 -25.61 6.59
CA GLU A 839 -18.44 -26.65 6.69
C GLU A 839 -19.69 -26.16 7.44
N THR A 840 -19.54 -25.15 8.31
CA THR A 840 -20.67 -24.53 9.02
C THR A 840 -21.65 -23.81 8.09
N GLN A 841 -21.25 -23.52 6.85
CA GLN A 841 -22.07 -22.94 5.79
C GLN A 841 -22.48 -23.98 4.73
N GLY A 842 -22.13 -25.25 4.93
CA GLY A 842 -22.49 -26.36 4.03
C GLY A 842 -21.84 -26.27 2.65
N VAL A 843 -20.62 -25.73 2.56
CA VAL A 843 -19.88 -25.57 1.30
C VAL A 843 -18.57 -26.36 1.32
N ILE A 844 -18.01 -26.62 0.14
CA ILE A 844 -16.63 -27.10 -0.02
C ILE A 844 -15.90 -26.09 -0.92
N PRO A 845 -14.82 -25.46 -0.44
CA PRO A 845 -14.01 -24.53 -1.23
C PRO A 845 -13.12 -25.29 -2.22
N ASP A 846 -12.55 -24.55 -3.16
CA ASP A 846 -11.60 -25.08 -4.13
C ASP A 846 -10.17 -25.06 -3.57
N ILE A 847 -9.87 -24.13 -2.65
CA ILE A 847 -8.59 -23.99 -1.94
C ILE A 847 -8.86 -23.69 -0.46
N VAL A 848 -8.10 -24.31 0.44
CA VAL A 848 -8.13 -24.03 1.89
C VAL A 848 -6.76 -23.55 2.33
N THR A 849 -6.68 -22.39 2.99
CA THR A 849 -5.45 -21.89 3.59
C THR A 849 -5.51 -21.99 5.11
N MET A 850 -4.37 -22.27 5.75
CA MET A 850 -4.30 -22.44 7.19
C MET A 850 -2.91 -22.12 7.74
N ALA A 851 -2.84 -21.75 9.02
CA ALA A 851 -1.59 -21.50 9.75
C ALA A 851 -1.90 -21.56 11.26
N LYS A 852 -1.17 -20.79 12.08
CA LYS A 852 -1.43 -20.60 13.51
C LYS A 852 -1.58 -21.94 14.26
N GLY A 853 -2.82 -22.34 14.54
CA GLY A 853 -3.15 -23.55 15.30
C GLY A 853 -2.61 -24.85 14.71
N ILE A 854 -2.25 -24.88 13.42
CA ILE A 854 -1.60 -26.05 12.77
C ILE A 854 -0.29 -26.47 13.46
N GLY A 855 0.46 -25.51 14.01
CA GLY A 855 1.79 -25.76 14.57
C GLY A 855 1.89 -25.62 16.09
N ASN A 856 0.80 -25.25 16.77
CA ASN A 856 0.76 -24.97 18.22
C ASN A 856 1.94 -24.09 18.71
N GLY A 857 2.29 -23.06 17.93
CA GLY A 857 3.44 -22.17 18.19
C GLY A 857 4.57 -22.24 17.16
N LEU A 858 4.67 -23.34 16.40
CA LEU A 858 5.67 -23.46 15.32
C LEU A 858 5.32 -22.58 14.11
N PRO A 859 6.32 -22.02 13.40
CA PRO A 859 6.10 -21.27 12.16
C PRO A 859 5.70 -22.22 11.03
N LEU A 860 4.40 -22.41 10.88
CA LEU A 860 3.83 -23.38 9.95
C LEU A 860 2.53 -22.84 9.36
N GLY A 861 2.41 -22.96 8.05
CA GLY A 861 1.20 -22.75 7.28
C GLY A 861 1.07 -23.80 6.19
N ALA A 862 -0.13 -23.94 5.65
CA ALA A 862 -0.39 -24.86 4.55
C ALA A 862 -1.49 -24.34 3.62
N VAL A 863 -1.45 -24.82 2.38
CA VAL A 863 -2.51 -24.67 1.39
C VAL A 863 -2.92 -26.06 0.95
N VAL A 864 -4.21 -26.38 1.04
CA VAL A 864 -4.76 -27.62 0.49
C VAL A 864 -5.68 -27.29 -0.67
N THR A 865 -5.49 -27.98 -1.80
CA THR A 865 -6.25 -27.75 -3.03
C THR A 865 -6.53 -29.07 -3.75
N THR A 866 -7.29 -28.99 -4.83
CA THR A 866 -7.57 -30.15 -5.70
C THR A 866 -6.36 -30.48 -6.59
N PRO A 867 -6.20 -31.74 -7.03
CA PRO A 867 -5.18 -32.11 -8.02
C PRO A 867 -5.24 -31.29 -9.30
N GLU A 868 -6.44 -30.89 -9.73
CA GLU A 868 -6.67 -30.10 -10.93
C GLU A 868 -6.07 -28.69 -10.80
N ILE A 869 -6.34 -27.98 -9.71
CA ILE A 869 -5.77 -26.65 -9.46
C ILE A 869 -4.27 -26.76 -9.19
N ALA A 870 -3.83 -27.77 -8.44
CA ALA A 870 -2.41 -28.00 -8.17
C ALA A 870 -1.59 -28.18 -9.47
N HIS A 871 -2.19 -28.76 -10.52
CA HIS A 871 -1.50 -29.02 -11.78
C HIS A 871 -0.95 -27.75 -12.45
N VAL A 872 -1.60 -26.59 -12.27
CA VAL A 872 -1.12 -25.33 -12.88
C VAL A 872 0.20 -24.86 -12.28
N MET A 873 0.51 -25.27 -11.05
CA MET A 873 1.77 -24.96 -10.39
C MET A 873 2.94 -25.77 -10.98
N ALA A 874 2.68 -26.89 -11.66
CA ALA A 874 3.72 -27.73 -12.27
C ALA A 874 4.42 -27.06 -13.46
N GLN A 875 3.92 -25.91 -13.93
CA GLN A 875 4.55 -25.11 -14.99
C GLN A 875 5.93 -24.56 -14.59
N LYS A 876 6.22 -24.44 -13.28
CA LYS A 876 7.46 -23.94 -12.69
C LYS A 876 7.82 -24.70 -11.42
N ILE A 877 9.04 -24.49 -10.94
CA ILE A 877 9.47 -25.00 -9.65
C ILE A 877 8.88 -24.09 -8.57
N GLN A 878 7.93 -24.63 -7.79
CA GLN A 878 7.44 -23.98 -6.58
C GLN A 878 8.19 -24.55 -5.36
N PHE A 879 8.87 -23.68 -4.62
CA PHE A 879 9.76 -24.10 -3.54
C PHE A 879 9.69 -23.13 -2.35
N ASN A 880 9.65 -23.68 -1.14
CA ASN A 880 9.77 -22.91 0.11
C ASN A 880 10.89 -23.55 0.95
N THR A 881 11.91 -22.76 1.29
CA THR A 881 13.09 -23.25 2.01
C THR A 881 12.72 -23.93 3.31
N PHE A 882 11.84 -23.33 4.11
CA PHE A 882 11.46 -23.84 5.44
C PHE A 882 10.12 -24.58 5.46
N GLY A 883 9.29 -24.40 4.42
CA GLY A 883 7.98 -25.02 4.31
C GLY A 883 8.07 -26.54 4.37
N GLY A 884 7.44 -27.14 5.38
CA GLY A 884 7.38 -28.59 5.55
C GLY A 884 8.67 -29.25 6.06
N ASN A 885 9.60 -28.47 6.62
CA ASN A 885 10.81 -29.05 7.26
C ASN A 885 10.47 -30.13 8.30
N PRO A 886 11.37 -31.09 8.58
CA PRO A 886 11.09 -32.23 9.45
C PRO A 886 10.53 -31.88 10.83
N VAL A 887 11.08 -30.86 11.48
CA VAL A 887 10.66 -30.43 12.83
C VAL A 887 9.24 -29.88 12.82
N CYS A 888 8.94 -28.99 11.87
CA CYS A 888 7.60 -28.41 11.77
C CYS A 888 6.55 -29.45 11.36
N SER A 889 6.90 -30.35 10.44
CA SER A 889 6.01 -31.44 10.01
C SER A 889 5.74 -32.46 11.13
N ALA A 890 6.76 -32.83 11.91
CA ALA A 890 6.59 -33.69 13.09
C ALA A 890 5.71 -33.02 14.16
N GLY A 891 5.95 -31.73 14.42
CA GLY A 891 5.13 -30.95 15.35
C GLY A 891 3.67 -30.82 14.89
N GLY A 892 3.45 -30.48 13.62
CA GLY A 892 2.10 -30.38 13.04
C GLY A 892 1.35 -31.72 13.05
N LEU A 893 2.03 -32.82 12.76
CA LEU A 893 1.45 -34.16 12.87
C LEU A 893 1.08 -34.50 14.32
N ALA A 894 1.92 -34.14 15.30
CA ALA A 894 1.61 -34.32 16.70
C ALA A 894 0.40 -33.48 17.14
N VAL A 895 0.24 -32.26 16.62
CA VAL A 895 -0.94 -31.43 16.86
C VAL A 895 -2.22 -32.13 16.37
N LEU A 896 -2.23 -32.65 15.13
CA LEU A 896 -3.38 -33.41 14.62
C LEU A 896 -3.72 -34.62 15.50
N ARG A 897 -2.70 -35.37 15.93
CA ARG A 897 -2.90 -36.53 16.82
C ARG A 897 -3.49 -36.13 18.17
N VAL A 898 -3.01 -35.04 18.77
CA VAL A 898 -3.54 -34.52 20.05
C VAL A 898 -4.99 -34.09 19.90
N ILE A 899 -5.33 -33.38 18.82
CA ILE A 899 -6.71 -32.95 18.54
C ILE A 899 -7.66 -34.14 18.50
N ASP A 900 -7.27 -35.20 17.78
CA ASP A 900 -8.08 -36.41 17.64
C ASP A 900 -8.14 -37.21 18.95
N LYS A 901 -6.98 -37.51 19.54
CA LYS A 901 -6.84 -38.36 20.73
C LYS A 901 -7.57 -37.77 21.93
N GLU A 902 -7.45 -36.46 22.13
CA GLU A 902 -8.08 -35.75 23.25
C GLU A 902 -9.47 -35.23 22.90
N LYS A 903 -10.02 -35.61 21.74
CA LYS A 903 -11.35 -35.23 21.26
C LYS A 903 -11.59 -33.73 21.33
N ARG A 904 -10.59 -32.93 20.94
CA ARG A 904 -10.59 -31.47 21.11
C ARG A 904 -11.71 -30.78 20.36
N GLN A 905 -12.14 -31.32 19.21
CA GLN A 905 -13.32 -30.79 18.51
C GLN A 905 -14.60 -30.92 19.36
N ALA A 906 -14.89 -32.11 19.91
CA ALA A 906 -16.07 -32.31 20.76
C ALA A 906 -15.99 -31.50 22.06
N HIS A 907 -14.79 -31.40 22.64
CA HIS A 907 -14.51 -30.55 23.80
C HIS A 907 -14.78 -29.06 23.52
N CYS A 908 -14.32 -28.54 22.37
CA CYS A 908 -14.61 -27.19 21.93
C CYS A 908 -16.12 -26.94 21.78
N ALA A 909 -16.89 -27.93 21.31
CA ALA A 909 -18.34 -27.83 21.21
C ALA A 909 -19.00 -27.75 22.60
N ASP A 910 -18.61 -28.62 23.54
CA ASP A 910 -19.19 -28.66 24.90
C ASP A 910 -18.82 -27.41 25.73
N VAL A 911 -17.52 -27.12 25.88
CA VAL A 911 -17.05 -25.95 26.66
C VAL A 911 -17.46 -24.64 25.98
N GLY A 912 -17.39 -24.57 24.66
CA GLY A 912 -17.83 -23.41 23.90
C GLY A 912 -19.31 -23.09 24.09
N SER A 913 -20.17 -24.12 24.06
CA SER A 913 -21.61 -23.94 24.31
C SER A 913 -21.88 -23.43 25.73
N HIS A 914 -21.17 -23.95 26.73
CA HIS A 914 -21.22 -23.48 28.11
C HIS A 914 -20.81 -22.02 28.23
N LEU A 915 -19.65 -21.65 27.68
CA LEU A 915 -19.12 -20.29 27.68
C LEU A 915 -20.09 -19.30 27.01
N ILE A 916 -20.60 -19.62 25.82
CA ILE A 916 -21.54 -18.77 25.08
C ILE A 916 -22.84 -18.60 25.87
N GLY A 917 -23.38 -19.67 26.48
CA GLY A 917 -24.58 -19.60 27.32
C GLY A 917 -24.40 -18.69 28.53
N ARG A 918 -23.26 -18.81 29.23
CA ARG A 918 -22.88 -17.93 30.34
C ARG A 918 -22.73 -16.47 29.91
N LEU A 919 -22.08 -16.21 28.77
CA LEU A 919 -21.91 -14.85 28.22
C LEU A 919 -23.24 -14.22 27.79
N ARG A 920 -24.17 -15.00 27.23
CA ARG A 920 -25.53 -14.52 26.93
C ARG A 920 -26.32 -14.17 28.19
N SER A 921 -26.18 -14.97 29.23
CA SER A 921 -26.76 -14.62 30.55
C SER A 921 -26.18 -13.31 31.09
N LEU A 922 -24.89 -13.05 30.83
CA LEU A 922 -24.26 -11.78 31.17
C LEU A 922 -24.75 -10.61 30.30
N GLN A 923 -25.03 -10.88 29.01
CA GLN A 923 -25.67 -9.92 28.11
C GLN A 923 -27.04 -9.49 28.63
N ASP A 924 -27.85 -10.39 29.18
CA ASP A 924 -29.14 -10.03 29.77
C ASP A 924 -29.00 -9.15 31.03
N LYS A 925 -27.87 -9.27 31.75
CA LYS A 925 -27.57 -8.53 32.98
C LYS A 925 -26.95 -7.14 32.73
N HIS A 926 -26.06 -7.01 31.75
CA HIS A 926 -25.28 -5.79 31.51
C HIS A 926 -25.62 -5.14 30.18
N ASP A 927 -26.26 -3.97 30.22
CA ASP A 927 -26.69 -3.23 29.04
C ASP A 927 -25.56 -2.91 28.06
N ILE A 928 -24.32 -2.79 28.56
CA ILE A 928 -23.14 -2.52 27.73
C ILE A 928 -22.82 -3.64 26.73
N ILE A 929 -23.26 -4.88 26.96
CA ILE A 929 -23.06 -5.96 26.00
C ILE A 929 -24.12 -5.85 24.91
N GLY A 930 -23.70 -5.51 23.69
CA GLY A 930 -24.60 -5.40 22.54
C GLY A 930 -24.84 -6.72 21.82
N ASP A 931 -23.81 -7.56 21.73
CA ASP A 931 -23.88 -8.84 21.02
C ASP A 931 -22.90 -9.88 21.57
N VAL A 932 -23.33 -11.14 21.59
CA VAL A 932 -22.52 -12.33 21.91
C VAL A 932 -22.67 -13.34 20.77
N ARG A 933 -21.56 -13.59 20.08
CA ARG A 933 -21.55 -14.36 18.82
C ARG A 933 -20.36 -15.33 18.73
N GLY A 934 -20.42 -16.24 17.76
CA GLY A 934 -19.36 -17.21 17.49
C GLY A 934 -19.77 -18.65 17.80
N ARG A 935 -18.82 -19.56 17.59
CA ARG A 935 -19.02 -21.01 17.74
C ARG A 935 -17.84 -21.66 18.43
N GLY A 936 -18.12 -22.72 19.18
CA GLY A 936 -17.12 -23.45 19.94
C GLY A 936 -16.29 -22.49 20.79
N LEU A 937 -14.97 -22.56 20.66
CA LEU A 937 -14.05 -21.68 21.38
C LEU A 937 -13.53 -20.52 20.51
N MET A 938 -14.35 -20.02 19.59
CA MET A 938 -14.11 -18.79 18.83
C MET A 938 -15.29 -17.84 19.01
N VAL A 939 -15.18 -16.98 20.02
CA VAL A 939 -16.30 -16.17 20.54
C VAL A 939 -15.97 -14.67 20.49
N GLY A 940 -16.97 -13.87 20.16
CA GLY A 940 -16.93 -12.41 20.18
C GLY A 940 -17.95 -11.85 21.17
N VAL A 941 -17.53 -10.89 22.01
CA VAL A 941 -18.42 -10.11 22.89
C VAL A 941 -18.26 -8.65 22.51
N GLU A 942 -19.28 -8.06 21.92
CA GLU A 942 -19.26 -6.69 21.44
C GLU A 942 -19.91 -5.73 22.43
N LEU A 943 -19.17 -4.68 22.78
CA LEU A 943 -19.60 -3.68 23.75
C LEU A 943 -20.11 -2.41 23.07
N VAL A 944 -21.27 -1.94 23.48
CA VAL A 944 -21.97 -0.76 22.96
C VAL A 944 -22.56 0.07 24.09
N THR A 945 -22.56 1.39 23.96
CA THR A 945 -23.20 2.29 24.95
C THR A 945 -24.69 2.44 24.70
N ASP A 946 -25.15 2.15 23.48
CA ASP A 946 -26.56 2.11 23.09
C ASP A 946 -26.78 0.86 22.22
N ARG A 947 -27.70 -0.02 22.64
CA ARG A 947 -28.01 -1.29 21.93
C ARG A 947 -28.80 -1.07 20.64
N LYS A 948 -29.62 -0.03 20.57
CA LYS A 948 -30.45 0.27 19.41
C LYS A 948 -29.62 0.90 18.31
N GLU A 949 -28.85 1.93 18.66
CA GLU A 949 -27.96 2.63 17.72
C GLU A 949 -26.63 1.88 17.51
N LYS A 950 -26.35 0.86 18.34
CA LYS A 950 -25.13 0.03 18.32
C LYS A 950 -23.86 0.87 18.45
N THR A 951 -23.93 1.96 19.20
CA THR A 951 -22.84 2.92 19.41
C THR A 951 -21.65 2.24 20.08
N PRO A 952 -20.45 2.17 19.45
CA PRO A 952 -19.32 1.41 20.01
C PRO A 952 -18.81 1.95 21.36
N ALA A 953 -18.74 1.09 22.38
CA ALA A 953 -18.25 1.42 23.73
C ALA A 953 -16.71 1.31 23.84
N LYS A 954 -15.98 2.07 23.02
CA LYS A 954 -14.51 1.92 22.87
C LYS A 954 -13.73 2.24 24.15
N ALA A 955 -14.16 3.26 24.90
CA ALA A 955 -13.46 3.71 26.11
C ALA A 955 -13.64 2.69 27.24
N GLU A 956 -14.88 2.27 27.45
CA GLU A 956 -15.30 1.26 28.41
C GLU A 956 -14.63 -0.08 28.12
N THR A 957 -14.59 -0.50 26.84
CA THR A 957 -13.85 -1.69 26.41
C THR A 957 -12.38 -1.61 26.83
N ALA A 958 -11.73 -0.45 26.71
CA ALA A 958 -10.33 -0.30 27.09
C ALA A 958 -10.11 -0.40 28.61
N ILE A 959 -11.04 0.12 29.42
CA ILE A 959 -11.01 0.02 30.89
C ILE A 959 -11.19 -1.44 31.31
N LEU A 960 -12.24 -2.10 30.81
CA LEU A 960 -12.50 -3.51 31.09
C LEU A 960 -11.35 -4.41 30.64
N PHE A 961 -10.70 -4.08 29.52
CA PHE A 961 -9.56 -4.83 29.02
C PHE A 961 -8.39 -4.87 30.01
N GLU A 962 -8.06 -3.73 30.64
CA GLU A 962 -7.05 -3.67 31.68
C GLU A 962 -7.52 -4.34 32.97
N LYS A 963 -8.79 -4.17 33.34
CA LYS A 963 -9.34 -4.81 34.54
C LYS A 963 -9.29 -6.33 34.45
N MET A 964 -9.61 -6.90 33.28
CA MET A 964 -9.52 -8.35 33.06
C MET A 964 -8.09 -8.86 33.21
N ARG A 965 -7.09 -8.11 32.73
CA ARG A 965 -5.67 -8.42 32.99
C ARG A 965 -5.35 -8.41 34.49
N GLU A 966 -5.85 -7.41 35.22
CA GLU A 966 -5.68 -7.30 36.67
C GLU A 966 -6.38 -8.42 37.44
N LEU A 967 -7.42 -9.03 36.88
CA LEU A 967 -8.09 -10.22 37.40
C LEU A 967 -7.43 -11.53 36.94
N GLY A 968 -6.33 -11.45 36.18
CA GLY A 968 -5.58 -12.62 35.71
C GLY A 968 -6.15 -13.27 34.45
N VAL A 969 -6.93 -12.55 33.62
CA VAL A 969 -7.49 -13.06 32.36
C VAL A 969 -6.97 -12.27 31.18
N LEU A 970 -6.38 -12.96 30.19
CA LEU A 970 -5.83 -12.34 28.99
C LEU A 970 -6.76 -12.54 27.80
N LEU A 971 -7.49 -11.48 27.44
CA LEU A 971 -8.43 -11.47 26.32
C LEU A 971 -7.79 -10.93 25.04
N GLY A 972 -8.42 -11.23 23.90
CA GLY A 972 -8.26 -10.41 22.71
C GLY A 972 -9.18 -9.18 22.76
N LYS A 973 -8.71 -8.00 22.38
CA LYS A 973 -9.51 -6.84 21.94
C LYS A 973 -9.34 -6.59 20.45
N GLY A 974 -10.42 -6.29 19.73
CA GLY A 974 -10.41 -6.04 18.29
C GLY A 974 -11.77 -5.58 17.77
N GLY A 975 -12.11 -6.02 16.55
CA GLY A 975 -13.28 -5.52 15.83
C GLY A 975 -13.03 -4.17 15.16
N LEU A 976 -13.91 -3.79 14.23
CA LEU A 976 -13.77 -2.58 13.41
C LEU A 976 -13.57 -1.30 14.25
N HIS A 977 -14.27 -1.19 15.38
CA HIS A 977 -14.21 -0.01 16.25
C HIS A 977 -13.35 -0.23 17.52
N GLY A 978 -12.72 -1.40 17.65
CA GLY A 978 -11.90 -1.74 18.82
C GLY A 978 -12.69 -2.01 20.10
N ASN A 979 -13.98 -2.33 19.98
CA ASN A 979 -14.96 -2.51 21.06
C ASN A 979 -15.42 -3.98 21.22
N VAL A 980 -14.67 -4.94 20.67
CA VAL A 980 -15.02 -6.36 20.72
C VAL A 980 -13.96 -7.14 21.50
N PHE A 981 -14.38 -7.86 22.54
CA PHE A 981 -13.56 -8.91 23.12
C PHE A 981 -13.61 -10.17 22.26
N ARG A 982 -12.44 -10.66 21.89
CA ARG A 982 -12.21 -11.86 21.07
C ARG A 982 -11.67 -12.94 21.98
N ILE A 983 -12.52 -13.90 22.33
CA ILE A 983 -12.21 -15.01 23.22
C ILE A 983 -11.91 -16.24 22.35
N LYS A 984 -10.62 -16.61 22.30
CA LYS A 984 -10.10 -17.69 21.47
C LYS A 984 -8.99 -18.46 22.23
N PRO A 985 -9.32 -19.09 23.37
CA PRO A 985 -8.33 -19.74 24.23
C PRO A 985 -7.68 -20.96 23.57
N PRO A 986 -6.62 -21.55 24.13
CA PRO A 986 -6.20 -22.91 23.76
C PRO A 986 -7.37 -23.90 23.90
N MET A 987 -7.44 -24.94 23.07
CA MET A 987 -8.53 -25.91 23.05
C MET A 987 -8.56 -26.83 24.28
N CYS A 988 -7.56 -26.72 25.17
CA CYS A 988 -7.56 -27.37 26.48
C CYS A 988 -8.32 -26.60 27.57
N PHE A 989 -8.88 -25.42 27.25
CA PHE A 989 -9.67 -24.59 28.15
C PHE A 989 -10.88 -25.34 28.72
N THR A 990 -11.13 -25.24 30.02
CA THR A 990 -12.14 -26.02 30.74
C THR A 990 -13.43 -25.23 31.02
N LYS A 991 -14.47 -25.89 31.55
CA LYS A 991 -15.69 -25.20 32.01
C LYS A 991 -15.41 -24.30 33.21
N ASP A 992 -14.55 -24.73 34.14
CA ASP A 992 -14.14 -23.91 35.28
C ASP A 992 -13.38 -22.66 34.83
N ASP A 993 -12.55 -22.76 33.78
CA ASP A 993 -11.90 -21.61 33.16
C ASP A 993 -12.93 -20.65 32.52
N ALA A 994 -13.96 -21.20 31.87
CA ALA A 994 -15.05 -20.41 31.29
C ALA A 994 -15.87 -19.69 32.36
N ASP A 995 -16.21 -20.38 33.45
CA ASP A 995 -16.94 -19.80 34.57
C ASP A 995 -16.11 -18.67 35.21
N TYR A 996 -14.83 -18.88 35.49
CA TYR A 996 -13.95 -17.84 36.02
C TYR A 996 -13.85 -16.63 35.09
N LEU A 997 -13.71 -16.84 33.77
CA LEU A 997 -13.66 -15.75 32.80
C LEU A 997 -14.93 -14.91 32.84
N VAL A 998 -16.10 -15.55 32.86
CA VAL A 998 -17.40 -14.85 32.87
C VAL A 998 -17.64 -14.15 34.20
N ASP A 999 -17.30 -14.79 35.33
CA ASP A 999 -17.42 -14.18 36.66
C ASP A 999 -16.49 -12.97 36.81
N ALA A 1000 -15.27 -13.04 36.28
CA ALA A 1000 -14.35 -11.91 36.24
C ALA A 1000 -14.87 -10.76 35.37
N LEU A 1001 -15.50 -11.08 34.24
CA LEU A 1001 -16.11 -10.07 33.36
C LEU A 1001 -17.31 -9.41 34.02
N ASP A 1002 -18.17 -10.18 34.70
CA ASP A 1002 -19.32 -9.69 35.47
C ASP A 1002 -18.87 -8.71 36.56
N TYR A 1003 -17.87 -9.10 37.35
CA TYR A 1003 -17.29 -8.24 38.37
C TYR A 1003 -16.70 -6.96 37.77
N ALA A 1004 -15.89 -7.07 36.71
CA ALA A 1004 -15.28 -5.92 36.04
C ALA A 1004 -16.34 -4.94 35.48
N MET A 1005 -17.45 -5.45 34.93
CA MET A 1005 -18.54 -4.63 34.43
C MET A 1005 -19.36 -3.97 35.54
N SER A 1006 -19.48 -4.60 36.72
CA SER A 1006 -20.17 -3.99 37.86
C SER A 1006 -19.43 -2.79 38.49
N GLU A 1007 -18.15 -2.62 38.18
CA GLU A 1007 -17.33 -1.48 38.62
C GLU A 1007 -17.23 -0.36 37.55
N LEU A 1008 -17.83 -0.58 36.38
CA LEU A 1008 -17.84 0.39 35.27
C LEU A 1008 -18.93 1.44 35.49
#